data_AF-A0A3D4JL30-F1
#
_entry.id   AF-A0A3D4JL30-F1
#
_cell.length_a   1.000
_cell.length_b   1.000
_cell.length_c   1.000
_cell.angle_alpha   90.00
_cell.angle_beta   90.00
_cell.angle_gamma   90.00
#
_symmetry.space_group_name_H-M   'P 1'
#
loop_
_entity.id
_entity.type
_entity.pdbx_description
1 polymer ?
#
loop_
_entity_poly.entity_id
_entity_poly.type
_entity_poly.pdbx_seq_one_letter_code
_entity_poly.pdbx_strand_id
1 'polypeptide(L)'
;MNENEIVTGTTAPAESLTAAPVSEETAVSVESVTTDVTDISEVSASEMSETEEISSSMILPEGIDADALVSSIAAEGVSEVMSEVGIEQETVVQTAIVTQPVVTEAVIVTEPVISETEMSEAAEIVTEAAEVTDIVEEETEMTEVVAVPETPNGVMGFVQNNPAVVGVPAAIIALAVAFLAITRRTRPKRGIIEDTDDVKENMNARERDAARLETNRPKKKDKRSQKDAKEKEKKDFAKKVLNTIPYKKILSDDIFFLGKKMYSKAYTFDDINFNLSDEEQQYMYLERYIEFLSILDDTVDCQICCWNSQINLDDFKKKTLLPQKADDLFEYRYEFNSRVLEENIRKGQNAIQKHMYITLTIKAPDEETAKRRFKSLDITATNTFNRIGNTNMRILTSQERVEMLKDFFVGTDDMPVPQLTEKDFAKDIDKLYCAPDYFDFKKDYFMFNNTYAKTIYIREYPSTATSEILTELLATGIEIMVTTNIETYDSAEARKLVQHQITAIDTDMAKREVKAAQHGNFSNQMPQRIKNQRDAMVSVYDKITMKDQKLFMTNMQILIKAESYEELNNNLEVIESTLKRSGCIKGEMAWEQEHGMCDCLPIGYQRKFGWMRTMPSESVAIFIPFNVKEMQMENSVYYGLNMLSHNIILFDRMKGLVNPSGFVLACPGSGKSFTVKREIVNVFLGYEDADILVIDPEREYWKLAEAFGGEVVKFSNGSKNHINPFDFDFRLLEDEEIDIISDKCQLLTSFISCMDSKHPLNAQEKSFVDRCVRKAYAKFNVLTTLDPKDMPTLGTFLECMKEENENINKDMKDKLIITVDMYVNGSAKYFDNQTNVNTKSRFIAYDIRDLNGNLKTQSMLLILDYIWNRLSENRDKGRKTYIYFDEAHLLFQDEYSLDYLRMLWKRARKYGGVLTGITQNVEDLLKDDKSRSMLSNSEFLVLLKQNPTDAAKLQDILHFTDSEIQYVNDTPAGHGILVLGGKTKIPFYDEFPKDTKLYSMMTTNFSETAKMLQEEMAQKESEAS
;
A
#
# COMPACT_ATOMS: atom_id res chain seq x y z
N MET A 1 -20.04 -15.53 -56.00
CA MET A 1 -20.50 -14.75 -57.16
C MET A 1 -19.53 -13.61 -57.32
N ASN A 2 -18.85 -13.53 -58.47
CA ASN A 2 -17.88 -12.49 -58.87
C ASN A 2 -16.59 -12.49 -58.00
N GLU A 3 -15.40 -12.94 -58.42
CA GLU A 3 -14.69 -12.92 -59.73
C GLU A 3 -14.31 -11.49 -60.17
N ASN A 4 -13.06 -11.13 -60.53
CA ASN A 4 -11.79 -11.84 -60.82
C ASN A 4 -10.59 -10.86 -60.59
N GLU A 5 -9.28 -11.17 -60.72
CA GLU A 5 -8.35 -12.33 -60.55
C GLU A 5 -6.94 -11.85 -61.04
N ILE A 6 -5.91 -12.72 -61.15
CA ILE A 6 -4.60 -12.55 -61.86
C ILE A 6 -3.49 -11.70 -61.14
N VAL A 7 -2.18 -12.06 -61.10
CA VAL A 7 -1.45 -13.36 -60.96
C VAL A 7 0.07 -13.14 -60.69
N THR A 8 0.75 -14.18 -60.20
CA THR A 8 2.19 -14.41 -59.84
C THR A 8 3.35 -13.69 -60.58
N GLY A 9 4.55 -13.65 -59.95
CA GLY A 9 5.85 -13.67 -60.68
C GLY A 9 7.15 -13.51 -59.84
N THR A 10 8.05 -14.50 -59.87
CA THR A 10 9.41 -14.50 -59.25
C THR A 10 10.53 -14.52 -60.31
N THR A 11 11.76 -14.07 -59.98
CA THR A 11 13.08 -14.74 -60.23
C THR A 11 14.29 -13.80 -59.95
N ALA A 12 15.50 -14.38 -59.93
CA ALA A 12 16.80 -13.73 -59.69
C ALA A 12 17.88 -14.19 -60.69
N PRO A 13 19.12 -13.66 -60.63
CA PRO A 13 20.36 -14.38 -60.99
C PRO A 13 21.30 -14.54 -59.75
N ALA A 14 21.98 -15.67 -59.47
CA ALA A 14 22.99 -16.42 -60.25
C ALA A 14 24.38 -15.72 -60.33
N GLU A 15 25.56 -16.33 -60.12
CA GLU A 15 25.95 -17.64 -59.55
C GLU A 15 27.51 -17.73 -59.37
N SER A 16 28.00 -18.77 -58.67
CA SER A 16 29.35 -19.42 -58.80
C SER A 16 30.66 -18.87 -58.13
N LEU A 17 31.27 -19.76 -57.30
CA LEU A 17 32.69 -20.24 -57.27
C LEU A 17 33.88 -19.24 -57.12
N THR A 18 34.99 -19.50 -56.39
CA THR A 18 35.66 -20.77 -55.99
C THR A 18 36.70 -20.60 -54.84
N ALA A 19 37.02 -21.70 -54.14
CA ALA A 19 38.32 -22.05 -53.50
C ALA A 19 38.79 -21.41 -52.15
N ALA A 20 39.69 -22.16 -51.47
CA ALA A 20 40.30 -21.94 -50.13
C ALA A 20 41.88 -21.93 -50.29
N PRO A 21 42.81 -22.34 -49.36
CA PRO A 21 42.72 -22.93 -48.00
C PRO A 21 43.83 -22.51 -46.96
N VAL A 22 43.96 -23.31 -45.87
CA VAL A 22 45.14 -23.49 -44.95
C VAL A 22 45.27 -22.55 -43.72
N SER A 23 46.04 -23.02 -42.73
CA SER A 23 46.09 -22.64 -41.31
C SER A 23 47.50 -22.21 -40.81
N GLU A 24 47.52 -21.72 -39.56
CA GLU A 24 48.60 -21.89 -38.56
C GLU A 24 49.91 -21.05 -38.58
N GLU A 25 50.57 -21.18 -37.41
CA GLU A 25 51.91 -20.78 -36.96
C GLU A 25 52.24 -19.34 -36.48
N THR A 26 52.87 -19.37 -35.30
CA THR A 26 53.50 -18.33 -34.48
C THR A 26 54.89 -17.90 -34.99
N ALA A 27 55.35 -16.69 -34.66
CA ALA A 27 56.77 -16.41 -34.40
C ALA A 27 57.01 -15.08 -33.63
N VAL A 28 58.22 -14.92 -33.06
CA VAL A 28 58.69 -13.76 -32.26
C VAL A 28 60.03 -13.23 -32.82
N SER A 29 60.26 -11.90 -32.85
CA SER A 29 61.60 -11.24 -32.91
C SER A 29 61.49 -9.68 -33.01
N VAL A 30 62.47 -8.81 -32.69
CA VAL A 30 63.60 -8.75 -31.69
C VAL A 30 64.34 -7.37 -31.79
N GLU A 31 65.15 -6.96 -30.78
CA GLU A 31 66.21 -5.88 -30.80
C GLU A 31 65.83 -4.38 -30.99
N SER A 32 66.72 -3.34 -30.90
CA SER A 32 67.88 -2.94 -30.02
C SER A 32 68.54 -1.61 -30.57
N VAL A 33 69.59 -0.89 -30.07
CA VAL A 33 70.34 -0.71 -28.78
C VAL A 33 71.21 0.59 -28.87
N THR A 34 71.39 1.36 -27.77
CA THR A 34 72.52 2.32 -27.48
C THR A 34 72.43 2.83 -26.01
N THR A 35 73.38 2.78 -25.05
CA THR A 35 74.84 3.10 -24.93
C THR A 35 75.19 4.60 -24.73
N ASP A 36 76.08 5.08 -23.84
CA ASP A 36 76.73 4.55 -22.60
C ASP A 36 77.59 5.69 -21.91
N VAL A 37 78.36 5.37 -20.84
CA VAL A 37 79.60 6.05 -20.30
C VAL A 37 79.49 7.02 -19.08
N THR A 38 79.70 6.44 -17.89
CA THR A 38 80.49 6.85 -16.67
C THR A 38 80.86 8.31 -16.32
N ASP A 39 80.78 8.66 -15.01
CA ASP A 39 81.97 8.82 -14.12
C ASP A 39 81.60 8.68 -12.61
N ILE A 40 82.57 8.63 -11.68
CA ILE A 40 82.37 8.24 -10.25
C ILE A 40 83.01 9.22 -9.23
N SER A 41 82.24 9.71 -8.23
CA SER A 41 82.61 9.65 -6.78
C SER A 41 81.59 10.20 -5.76
N GLU A 42 81.54 9.50 -4.61
CA GLU A 42 81.36 9.97 -3.21
C GLU A 42 79.99 10.33 -2.53
N VAL A 43 79.85 9.73 -1.33
CA VAL A 43 79.05 10.02 -0.10
C VAL A 43 77.52 9.77 0.03
N SER A 44 77.21 8.74 0.84
CA SER A 44 76.06 8.57 1.77
C SER A 44 74.60 8.38 1.28
N ALA A 45 73.81 7.77 2.17
CA ALA A 45 72.37 7.47 2.10
C ALA A 45 71.94 6.35 1.14
N SER A 46 72.26 5.11 1.53
CA SER A 46 71.60 3.87 1.06
C SER A 46 70.64 3.34 2.16
N GLU A 47 69.76 2.36 1.92
CA GLU A 47 69.72 1.37 0.83
C GLU A 47 68.29 0.98 0.39
N MET A 48 68.19 0.10 -0.61
CA MET A 48 66.97 -0.19 -1.37
C MET A 48 66.20 -1.45 -0.91
N SER A 49 65.02 -1.63 -1.49
CA SER A 49 64.25 -2.88 -1.54
C SER A 49 64.94 -4.00 -2.31
N GLU A 50 64.76 -5.26 -1.90
CA GLU A 50 64.66 -6.39 -2.86
C GLU A 50 63.96 -7.65 -2.27
N THR A 51 63.29 -8.38 -3.18
CA THR A 51 62.96 -9.84 -3.25
C THR A 51 62.59 -10.73 -2.05
N GLU A 52 61.53 -11.53 -2.31
CA GLU A 52 61.39 -12.98 -2.09
C GLU A 52 61.07 -13.59 -0.70
N GLU A 53 60.68 -14.87 -0.75
CA GLU A 53 60.06 -15.67 0.30
C GLU A 53 61.08 -16.22 1.31
N ILE A 54 60.64 -16.46 2.56
CA ILE A 54 61.03 -17.64 3.35
C ILE A 54 60.06 -17.83 4.53
N SER A 55 59.71 -19.08 4.82
CA SER A 55 58.99 -19.46 6.02
C SER A 55 59.95 -19.66 7.20
N SER A 56 59.79 -18.93 8.31
CA SER A 56 60.38 -19.32 9.59
C SER A 56 59.56 -18.85 10.79
N SER A 57 59.34 -19.77 11.73
CA SER A 57 58.60 -19.55 12.98
C SER A 57 59.45 -18.84 14.04
N MET A 58 58.86 -17.95 14.83
CA MET A 58 59.19 -17.87 16.27
C MET A 58 58.03 -17.31 17.11
N ILE A 59 57.22 -18.24 17.63
CA ILE A 59 56.97 -18.43 19.06
C ILE A 59 56.72 -17.13 19.86
N LEU A 60 55.44 -16.86 20.16
CA LEU A 60 55.08 -16.24 21.44
C LEU A 60 55.49 -17.19 22.58
N PRO A 61 56.05 -16.70 23.70
CA PRO A 61 56.30 -17.54 24.87
C PRO A 61 54.97 -18.10 25.43
N GLU A 62 55.01 -19.30 25.99
CA GLU A 62 53.82 -19.98 26.51
C GLU A 62 53.16 -19.16 27.63
N GLY A 63 51.83 -18.96 27.55
CA GLY A 63 51.03 -18.45 28.67
C GLY A 63 50.51 -17.01 28.58
N ILE A 64 50.29 -16.45 27.38
CA ILE A 64 49.53 -15.19 27.20
C ILE A 64 48.33 -15.44 26.29
N ASP A 65 47.15 -15.06 26.76
CA ASP A 65 45.86 -15.20 26.06
C ASP A 65 45.56 -13.95 25.20
N ALA A 66 44.96 -14.13 24.03
CA ALA A 66 44.62 -13.04 23.12
C ALA A 66 43.42 -12.21 23.63
N ASP A 67 42.44 -12.86 24.25
CA ASP A 67 41.23 -12.20 24.75
C ASP A 67 41.54 -11.25 25.94
N ALA A 68 42.59 -11.56 26.71
CA ALA A 68 43.07 -10.68 27.78
C ALA A 68 43.59 -9.32 27.25
N LEU A 69 44.21 -9.32 26.06
CA LEU A 69 44.79 -8.12 25.44
C LEU A 69 43.70 -7.23 24.83
N VAL A 70 42.66 -7.84 24.25
CA VAL A 70 41.43 -7.13 23.82
C VAL A 70 40.72 -6.53 25.04
N SER A 71 40.61 -7.28 26.14
CA SER A 71 39.98 -6.81 27.38
C SER A 71 40.72 -5.61 28.02
N SER A 72 42.05 -5.53 27.94
CA SER A 72 42.78 -4.36 28.44
C SER A 72 42.52 -3.09 27.63
N ILE A 73 42.40 -3.20 26.30
CA ILE A 73 42.11 -2.05 25.42
C ILE A 73 40.68 -1.55 25.64
N ALA A 74 39.73 -2.47 25.87
CA ALA A 74 38.37 -2.10 26.27
C ALA A 74 38.32 -1.40 27.64
N ALA A 75 39.17 -1.80 28.60
CA ALA A 75 39.21 -1.20 29.93
C ALA A 75 39.75 0.24 29.92
N GLU A 76 40.78 0.56 29.13
CA GLU A 76 41.27 1.94 28.98
C GLU A 76 40.20 2.85 28.36
N GLY A 77 39.47 2.38 27.33
CA GLY A 77 38.38 3.15 26.72
C GLY A 77 37.19 3.44 27.63
N VAL A 78 36.90 2.56 28.60
CA VAL A 78 35.86 2.81 29.63
C VAL A 78 36.36 3.79 30.70
N SER A 79 37.66 3.78 31.01
CA SER A 79 38.28 4.65 32.02
C SER A 79 38.16 6.14 31.65
N GLU A 80 38.38 6.52 30.38
CA GLU A 80 38.21 7.92 29.95
C GLU A 80 36.74 8.38 30.09
N VAL A 81 35.79 7.57 29.63
CA VAL A 81 34.35 7.90 29.68
C VAL A 81 33.83 8.07 31.12
N MET A 82 34.30 7.24 32.05
CA MET A 82 33.91 7.37 33.47
C MET A 82 34.55 8.56 34.19
N SER A 83 35.52 9.25 33.58
CA SER A 83 36.09 10.49 34.13
C SER A 83 35.24 11.73 33.83
N GLU A 84 34.43 11.72 32.77
CA GLU A 84 33.51 12.82 32.43
C GLU A 84 32.18 12.76 33.19
N VAL A 85 31.77 11.56 33.66
CA VAL A 85 30.52 11.32 34.39
C VAL A 85 30.83 11.02 35.86
N GLY A 86 31.04 12.07 36.65
CA GLY A 86 31.52 12.00 38.03
C GLY A 86 30.62 11.18 38.99
N ILE A 87 30.97 9.91 39.19
CA ILE A 87 30.36 8.99 40.15
C ILE A 87 31.50 8.30 40.93
N GLU A 88 31.55 8.49 42.25
CA GLU A 88 32.51 7.82 43.13
C GLU A 88 31.98 6.45 43.60
N GLN A 89 32.85 5.45 43.66
CA GLN A 89 32.65 4.23 44.47
C GLN A 89 33.96 3.77 45.12
N GLU A 90 33.85 3.23 46.34
CA GLU A 90 34.99 2.86 47.19
C GLU A 90 35.62 1.51 46.80
N THR A 91 36.94 1.45 46.65
CA THR A 91 37.69 0.22 46.38
C THR A 91 38.25 -0.42 47.66
N VAL A 92 37.99 -1.71 47.90
CA VAL A 92 38.73 -2.51 48.90
C VAL A 92 39.20 -3.87 48.36
N VAL A 93 40.43 -3.85 47.82
CA VAL A 93 41.54 -4.82 47.94
C VAL A 93 41.26 -6.34 48.15
N GLN A 94 41.80 -7.12 47.20
CA GLN A 94 42.55 -8.41 47.28
C GLN A 94 42.81 -9.07 48.69
N THR A 95 43.06 -10.38 48.87
CA THR A 95 43.64 -11.42 47.98
C THR A 95 43.32 -12.85 48.46
N ALA A 96 43.51 -13.83 47.57
CA ALA A 96 43.40 -15.30 47.69
C ALA A 96 43.85 -16.02 48.99
N ILE A 97 43.28 -17.22 49.27
CA ILE A 97 43.96 -18.55 49.24
C ILE A 97 43.01 -19.73 49.60
N VAL A 98 43.02 -20.76 48.74
CA VAL A 98 42.70 -22.20 48.92
C VAL A 98 42.05 -22.71 50.23
N THR A 99 40.78 -23.16 50.19
CA THR A 99 40.34 -24.55 50.52
C THR A 99 38.80 -24.76 50.39
N GLN A 100 38.37 -26.02 50.34
CA GLN A 100 36.99 -26.54 50.41
C GLN A 100 36.77 -27.30 51.75
N PRO A 101 35.56 -27.72 52.18
CA PRO A 101 34.18 -27.28 51.83
C PRO A 101 33.13 -27.29 53.02
N VAL A 102 31.84 -27.04 52.69
CA VAL A 102 30.55 -27.44 53.36
C VAL A 102 30.04 -26.78 54.69
N VAL A 103 28.69 -26.74 54.80
CA VAL A 103 27.77 -26.58 55.98
C VAL A 103 27.41 -25.12 56.41
N THR A 104 26.37 -24.99 57.25
CA THR A 104 25.28 -23.98 57.25
C THR A 104 25.07 -23.22 58.59
N GLU A 105 24.11 -22.27 58.57
CA GLU A 105 23.32 -21.69 59.71
C GLU A 105 24.03 -20.72 60.70
N ALA A 106 23.76 -19.41 60.71
CA ALA A 106 22.55 -18.66 61.14
C ALA A 106 22.63 -18.08 62.59
N VAL A 107 21.70 -17.18 62.94
CA VAL A 107 21.46 -16.54 64.27
C VAL A 107 22.52 -15.47 64.67
N ILE A 108 22.27 -14.14 64.54
CA ILE A 108 21.33 -13.22 65.23
C ILE A 108 21.72 -12.91 66.70
N VAL A 109 21.64 -11.63 67.14
CA VAL A 109 21.10 -11.15 68.45
C VAL A 109 21.33 -9.62 68.66
N THR A 110 20.24 -8.85 68.52
CA THR A 110 19.74 -7.68 69.33
C THR A 110 20.73 -6.63 69.92
N GLU A 111 20.66 -5.31 69.62
CA GLU A 111 19.72 -4.25 70.11
C GLU A 111 20.44 -3.20 71.01
N PRO A 112 19.87 -2.02 71.42
CA PRO A 112 18.47 -1.55 71.29
C PRO A 112 18.25 -0.06 70.84
N VAL A 113 16.97 0.37 70.87
CA VAL A 113 16.45 1.71 71.30
C VAL A 113 16.06 2.83 70.27
N ILE A 114 14.75 2.84 69.95
CA ILE A 114 13.75 3.97 70.03
C ILE A 114 13.59 5.04 68.90
N SER A 115 12.30 5.27 68.57
CA SER A 115 11.65 6.45 67.94
C SER A 115 11.90 6.79 66.47
N GLU A 116 10.96 7.33 65.66
CA GLU A 116 9.46 7.41 65.60
C GLU A 116 9.15 8.26 64.32
N THR A 117 8.03 8.27 63.58
CA THR A 117 6.66 7.66 63.46
C THR A 117 6.32 7.67 61.94
N GLU A 118 5.19 7.27 61.29
CA GLU A 118 3.94 6.48 61.38
C GLU A 118 3.37 6.55 59.92
N MET A 119 2.49 5.73 59.32
CA MET A 119 1.82 4.43 59.54
C MET A 119 1.43 3.92 58.12
N SER A 120 1.53 2.63 57.77
CA SER A 120 0.50 1.56 57.84
C SER A 120 -0.71 1.72 56.89
N GLU A 121 -1.40 0.66 56.43
CA GLU A 121 -1.42 -0.73 56.90
C GLU A 121 -1.80 -1.74 55.79
N ALA A 122 -1.61 -3.04 56.05
CA ALA A 122 -2.12 -4.15 55.24
C ALA A 122 -2.55 -5.30 56.17
N ALA A 123 -3.54 -6.11 55.76
CA ALA A 123 -3.93 -7.32 56.49
C ALA A 123 -4.59 -8.36 55.56
N GLU A 124 -4.20 -9.62 55.74
CA GLU A 124 -4.80 -10.82 55.12
C GLU A 124 -5.86 -11.44 56.05
N ILE A 125 -6.81 -12.22 55.50
CA ILE A 125 -7.35 -13.42 56.16
C ILE A 125 -7.60 -14.50 55.11
N VAL A 126 -7.24 -15.76 55.42
CA VAL A 126 -7.64 -16.97 54.67
C VAL A 126 -8.43 -17.89 55.61
N THR A 127 -9.64 -18.30 55.22
CA THR A 127 -10.40 -19.38 55.88
C THR A 127 -11.27 -20.16 54.88
N GLU A 128 -11.52 -21.43 55.19
CA GLU A 128 -12.28 -22.37 54.36
C GLU A 128 -13.81 -22.34 54.62
N ALA A 129 -14.55 -22.87 53.65
CA ALA A 129 -15.82 -23.62 53.77
C ALA A 129 -16.99 -23.09 54.64
N ALA A 130 -18.12 -22.80 53.98
CA ALA A 130 -19.39 -23.53 54.21
C ALA A 130 -20.46 -23.18 53.14
N GLU A 131 -21.46 -24.05 53.01
CA GLU A 131 -22.62 -23.90 52.14
C GLU A 131 -23.57 -22.79 52.62
N VAL A 132 -24.06 -21.94 51.71
CA VAL A 132 -25.50 -21.59 51.66
C VAL A 132 -25.90 -21.51 50.17
N THR A 133 -27.07 -22.05 49.86
CA THR A 133 -27.73 -21.91 48.55
C THR A 133 -28.20 -20.47 48.31
N ASP A 134 -28.21 -20.02 47.06
CA ASP A 134 -29.41 -19.36 46.55
C ASP A 134 -29.62 -19.63 45.07
N ILE A 135 -30.88 -19.80 44.69
CA ILE A 135 -31.35 -20.11 43.34
C ILE A 135 -32.15 -18.90 42.87
N VAL A 136 -31.87 -18.41 41.66
CA VAL A 136 -32.65 -17.32 41.05
C VAL A 136 -33.05 -17.74 39.63
N GLU A 137 -34.06 -18.59 39.55
CA GLU A 137 -34.97 -18.70 38.40
C GLU A 137 -36.35 -18.19 38.86
N GLU A 138 -36.98 -17.37 38.01
CA GLU A 138 -38.42 -17.04 38.02
C GLU A 138 -38.96 -16.25 39.26
N GLU A 139 -40.03 -15.45 39.18
CA GLU A 139 -40.96 -15.19 38.07
C GLU A 139 -41.50 -13.74 38.10
N THR A 140 -42.07 -13.27 36.99
CA THR A 140 -43.03 -12.14 36.82
C THR A 140 -42.91 -10.84 37.64
N GLU A 141 -42.81 -9.71 36.94
CA GLU A 141 -43.94 -8.75 36.94
C GLU A 141 -44.10 -8.10 35.54
N MET A 142 -45.32 -7.72 35.16
CA MET A 142 -45.66 -7.32 33.78
C MET A 142 -45.69 -5.80 33.59
N THR A 143 -45.31 -5.31 32.40
CA THR A 143 -45.79 -4.03 31.86
C THR A 143 -46.16 -4.17 30.38
N GLU A 144 -47.13 -3.37 29.93
CA GLU A 144 -47.96 -3.67 28.75
C GLU A 144 -47.45 -3.09 27.42
N VAL A 145 -47.89 -3.71 26.32
CA VAL A 145 -47.75 -3.16 24.96
C VAL A 145 -48.86 -2.12 24.70
N VAL A 146 -48.50 -0.83 24.72
CA VAL A 146 -49.36 0.29 24.30
C VAL A 146 -48.50 1.21 23.42
N ALA A 147 -48.57 1.15 22.08
CA ALA A 147 -49.65 1.59 21.19
C ALA A 147 -49.76 3.12 21.06
N VAL A 148 -49.91 3.59 19.81
CA VAL A 148 -49.88 5.02 19.43
C VAL A 148 -51.14 5.77 19.93
N PRO A 149 -51.00 6.93 20.58
CA PRO A 149 -52.12 7.82 20.86
C PRO A 149 -52.37 8.80 19.71
N GLU A 150 -53.46 8.60 18.95
CA GLU A 150 -54.02 9.64 18.08
C GLU A 150 -54.68 10.78 18.90
N THR A 151 -54.79 11.98 18.32
CA THR A 151 -55.62 13.06 18.89
C THR A 151 -57.06 12.98 18.35
N PRO A 152 -58.09 13.03 19.22
CA PRO A 152 -59.45 12.66 18.80
C PRO A 152 -60.33 13.84 18.33
N ASN A 153 -61.14 13.60 17.29
CA ASN A 153 -62.61 13.79 17.19
C ASN A 153 -63.06 13.99 15.73
N GLY A 154 -64.02 13.21 15.21
CA GLY A 154 -64.40 13.30 13.77
C GLY A 154 -65.72 12.66 13.27
N VAL A 155 -66.24 11.58 13.88
CA VAL A 155 -67.61 11.02 13.73
C VAL A 155 -68.17 10.74 12.30
N MET A 156 -68.33 9.44 11.95
CA MET A 156 -69.28 8.84 10.95
C MET A 156 -69.38 9.45 9.52
N GLY A 157 -69.52 8.70 8.42
CA GLY A 157 -69.87 7.29 8.22
C GLY A 157 -71.04 7.15 7.22
N PHE A 158 -70.90 6.27 6.22
CA PHE A 158 -71.92 5.80 5.26
C PHE A 158 -72.36 6.69 4.07
N VAL A 159 -73.17 6.07 3.18
CA VAL A 159 -73.22 6.29 1.72
C VAL A 159 -74.68 6.31 1.19
N GLN A 160 -74.85 6.91 -0.01
CA GLN A 160 -75.88 6.67 -1.04
C GLN A 160 -77.01 7.72 -1.29
N ASN A 161 -77.29 7.93 -2.59
CA ASN A 161 -78.51 8.46 -3.26
C ASN A 161 -78.83 9.99 -3.31
N ASN A 162 -78.48 10.61 -4.45
CA ASN A 162 -79.37 11.17 -5.53
C ASN A 162 -80.76 11.81 -5.20
N PRO A 163 -81.38 12.66 -6.09
CA PRO A 163 -80.89 13.33 -7.32
C PRO A 163 -81.37 14.83 -7.49
N ALA A 164 -81.28 15.37 -8.72
CA ALA A 164 -82.04 16.51 -9.31
C ALA A 164 -81.51 17.96 -9.07
N VAL A 165 -81.64 18.95 -9.98
CA VAL A 165 -82.19 18.99 -11.37
C VAL A 165 -81.67 20.20 -12.20
N VAL A 166 -81.50 20.04 -13.53
CA VAL A 166 -81.39 21.09 -14.62
C VAL A 166 -80.21 22.09 -14.54
N GLY A 167 -79.50 22.44 -15.64
CA GLY A 167 -79.66 22.02 -17.04
C GLY A 167 -78.62 22.60 -18.03
N VAL A 168 -78.91 22.45 -19.33
CA VAL A 168 -78.02 22.64 -20.51
C VAL A 168 -78.82 23.49 -21.53
N PRO A 169 -78.26 24.52 -22.22
CA PRO A 169 -77.50 24.27 -23.47
C PRO A 169 -76.36 25.26 -23.83
N ALA A 170 -75.66 24.92 -24.92
CA ALA A 170 -74.58 25.69 -25.53
C ALA A 170 -75.01 26.46 -26.79
N ALA A 171 -74.14 27.37 -27.26
CA ALA A 171 -73.98 27.74 -28.67
C ALA A 171 -72.46 27.81 -28.95
N ILE A 172 -71.86 27.00 -29.82
CA ILE A 172 -72.00 26.97 -31.30
C ILE A 172 -71.47 28.29 -31.89
N ILE A 173 -70.17 28.37 -32.20
CA ILE A 173 -69.58 28.03 -33.51
C ILE A 173 -70.18 28.86 -34.66
N ALA A 174 -69.60 30.03 -34.93
CA ALA A 174 -69.73 30.74 -36.21
C ALA A 174 -68.64 31.82 -36.36
N LEU A 175 -67.45 31.44 -36.86
CA LEU A 175 -66.60 32.22 -37.81
C LEU A 175 -65.19 31.61 -37.96
N ALA A 176 -65.15 30.35 -38.42
CA ALA A 176 -64.14 30.03 -39.43
C ALA A 176 -64.50 30.76 -40.74
N VAL A 177 -63.55 30.87 -41.67
CA VAL A 177 -63.69 31.58 -42.97
C VAL A 177 -63.79 33.11 -42.84
N ALA A 178 -62.65 33.76 -42.62
CA ALA A 178 -62.46 35.19 -42.92
C ALA A 178 -61.01 35.50 -43.31
N PHE A 179 -60.03 35.24 -42.42
CA PHE A 179 -58.65 35.72 -42.57
C PHE A 179 -57.58 34.62 -42.54
N LEU A 180 -57.73 33.61 -43.41
CA LEU A 180 -56.64 32.70 -43.79
C LEU A 180 -56.02 33.13 -45.14
N ALA A 181 -55.71 34.43 -45.24
CA ALA A 181 -55.03 35.04 -46.38
C ALA A 181 -54.21 36.24 -45.88
N ILE A 182 -52.94 36.34 -46.32
CA ILE A 182 -51.98 37.41 -45.96
C ILE A 182 -51.67 37.43 -44.44
N THR A 183 -50.58 36.87 -43.92
CA THR A 183 -49.26 36.59 -44.51
C THR A 183 -48.77 35.15 -44.26
N ARG A 184 -47.89 34.64 -45.13
CA ARG A 184 -47.18 33.35 -44.99
C ARG A 184 -45.68 33.58 -44.81
N ARG A 185 -45.00 32.64 -44.13
CA ARG A 185 -43.52 32.54 -43.90
C ARG A 185 -42.98 33.57 -42.87
N THR A 186 -42.32 33.19 -41.76
CA THR A 186 -41.93 31.86 -41.24
C THR A 186 -42.01 31.76 -39.70
N ARG A 187 -42.43 30.58 -39.22
CA ARG A 187 -42.12 29.95 -37.90
C ARG A 187 -41.89 28.46 -38.22
N PRO A 188 -40.93 27.76 -37.60
CA PRO A 188 -41.10 27.14 -36.25
C PRO A 188 -39.93 27.50 -35.31
N LYS A 189 -39.82 27.01 -34.05
CA LYS A 189 -40.67 26.12 -33.23
C LYS A 189 -40.63 26.59 -31.76
N ARG A 190 -41.42 25.96 -30.88
CA ARG A 190 -41.42 26.16 -29.42
C ARG A 190 -40.60 25.04 -28.75
N GLY A 191 -39.76 25.38 -27.76
CA GLY A 191 -39.65 24.54 -26.54
C GLY A 191 -40.97 24.64 -25.77
N ILE A 192 -41.53 23.57 -25.19
CA ILE A 192 -40.96 22.80 -24.06
C ILE A 192 -40.84 23.72 -22.83
N ILE A 193 -41.46 23.28 -21.73
CA ILE A 193 -41.25 23.82 -20.40
C ILE A 193 -40.18 22.91 -19.83
N GLU A 194 -38.94 23.40 -19.78
CA GLU A 194 -37.84 22.77 -19.03
C GLU A 194 -38.08 22.99 -17.53
N ASP A 195 -37.59 22.07 -16.70
CA ASP A 195 -37.78 22.15 -15.26
C ASP A 195 -36.92 23.27 -14.66
N THR A 196 -37.34 23.83 -13.51
CA THR A 196 -36.66 24.99 -12.92
C THR A 196 -35.28 24.70 -12.32
N ASP A 197 -34.81 23.45 -12.43
CA ASP A 197 -33.49 22.99 -12.02
C ASP A 197 -32.52 22.85 -13.22
N ASP A 198 -32.98 22.43 -14.41
CA ASP A 198 -32.20 22.39 -15.68
C ASP A 198 -31.51 23.73 -15.99
N VAL A 199 -32.20 24.83 -15.64
CA VAL A 199 -31.74 26.21 -15.86
C VAL A 199 -30.57 26.58 -14.92
N LYS A 200 -30.39 25.89 -13.78
CA LYS A 200 -29.30 26.15 -12.83
C LYS A 200 -27.99 25.47 -13.23
N GLU A 201 -28.06 24.28 -13.84
CA GLU A 201 -26.88 23.50 -14.25
C GLU A 201 -26.02 24.26 -15.26
N ASN A 202 -26.65 25.06 -16.12
CA ASN A 202 -25.98 25.82 -17.17
C ASN A 202 -25.54 27.24 -16.75
N MET A 203 -25.60 27.60 -15.45
CA MET A 203 -25.19 28.92 -14.94
C MET A 203 -23.84 28.87 -14.21
N ASN A 204 -22.88 29.70 -14.66
CA ASN A 204 -21.58 29.80 -14.00
C ASN A 204 -21.67 30.36 -12.56
N ALA A 205 -20.65 30.13 -11.74
CA ALA A 205 -20.68 30.49 -10.31
C ALA A 205 -21.04 31.98 -10.09
N ARG A 206 -20.48 32.87 -10.92
CA ARG A 206 -20.71 34.31 -10.87
C ARG A 206 -22.14 34.72 -11.19
N GLU A 207 -22.81 34.02 -12.11
CA GLU A 207 -24.22 34.21 -12.41
C GLU A 207 -25.13 33.66 -11.31
N ARG A 208 -24.78 32.49 -10.74
CA ARG A 208 -25.46 31.93 -9.56
C ARG A 208 -25.33 32.86 -8.34
N ASP A 209 -24.16 33.46 -8.11
CA ASP A 209 -23.95 34.46 -7.04
C ASP A 209 -24.71 35.76 -7.31
N ALA A 210 -24.72 36.23 -8.54
CA ALA A 210 -25.51 37.41 -8.91
C ALA A 210 -27.00 37.20 -8.60
N ALA A 211 -27.58 36.06 -9.02
CA ALA A 211 -28.97 35.70 -8.71
C ALA A 211 -29.22 35.62 -7.19
N ARG A 212 -28.34 34.94 -6.45
CA ARG A 212 -28.36 34.83 -4.98
C ARG A 212 -28.29 36.19 -4.27
N LEU A 213 -27.51 37.13 -4.80
CA LEU A 213 -27.42 38.50 -4.28
C LEU A 213 -28.61 39.36 -4.67
N GLU A 214 -29.35 39.04 -5.74
CA GLU A 214 -30.58 39.75 -6.10
C GLU A 214 -31.81 39.24 -5.34
N THR A 215 -31.92 37.93 -5.08
CA THR A 215 -32.98 37.36 -4.21
C THR A 215 -32.84 37.84 -2.75
N ASN A 216 -31.61 37.94 -2.25
CA ASN A 216 -31.32 38.45 -0.91
C ASN A 216 -31.34 39.98 -0.77
N ARG A 217 -31.63 40.75 -1.83
CA ARG A 217 -31.85 42.21 -1.69
C ARG A 217 -33.22 42.47 -1.02
N PRO A 218 -33.28 43.15 0.14
CA PRO A 218 -34.56 43.55 0.71
C PRO A 218 -35.28 44.50 -0.24
N LYS A 219 -36.57 44.23 -0.51
CA LYS A 219 -37.44 44.97 -1.46
C LYS A 219 -37.63 46.45 -1.06
N LYS A 220 -36.63 47.29 -1.33
CA LYS A 220 -36.73 48.75 -1.18
C LYS A 220 -37.69 49.29 -2.24
N LYS A 221 -38.77 49.95 -1.77
CA LYS A 221 -39.70 50.69 -2.63
C LYS A 221 -38.96 51.72 -3.48
N ASP A 222 -39.42 51.90 -4.72
CA ASP A 222 -38.91 52.89 -5.65
C ASP A 222 -38.77 54.29 -5.02
N LYS A 223 -37.56 54.82 -5.09
CA LYS A 223 -37.33 56.26 -5.13
C LYS A 223 -36.43 56.58 -6.30
N ARG A 224 -37.02 57.18 -7.33
CA ARG A 224 -36.27 57.86 -8.40
C ARG A 224 -35.42 58.98 -7.79
N SER A 225 -34.11 58.79 -7.71
CA SER A 225 -33.14 59.88 -7.65
C SER A 225 -32.58 60.12 -9.05
N GLN A 226 -32.34 61.39 -9.40
CA GLN A 226 -31.88 61.77 -10.74
C GLN A 226 -30.39 61.45 -10.94
N LYS A 227 -29.97 61.39 -12.20
CA LYS A 227 -28.55 61.25 -12.57
C LYS A 227 -27.77 62.47 -12.09
N ASP A 228 -26.66 62.23 -11.39
CA ASP A 228 -25.46 63.04 -11.50
C ASP A 228 -24.31 62.12 -11.91
N ALA A 229 -23.92 62.21 -13.18
CA ALA A 229 -22.86 61.40 -13.75
C ALA A 229 -21.49 62.05 -13.48
N LYS A 230 -21.03 61.99 -12.22
CA LYS A 230 -19.58 62.14 -11.98
C LYS A 230 -18.87 60.91 -12.51
N GLU A 231 -17.84 61.15 -13.32
CA GLU A 231 -16.93 60.10 -13.78
C GLU A 231 -16.30 59.43 -12.55
N LYS A 232 -16.69 58.18 -12.29
CA LYS A 232 -15.84 57.30 -11.50
C LYS A 232 -14.64 56.98 -12.37
N GLU A 233 -13.45 57.16 -11.80
CA GLU A 233 -12.21 56.72 -12.41
C GLU A 233 -12.36 55.28 -12.92
N LYS A 234 -11.84 55.02 -14.12
CA LYS A 234 -11.65 53.65 -14.57
C LYS A 234 -10.62 53.01 -13.64
N LYS A 235 -11.07 52.26 -12.63
CA LYS A 235 -10.23 51.24 -12.00
C LYS A 235 -9.72 50.33 -13.12
N ASP A 236 -8.42 50.03 -13.11
CA ASP A 236 -7.76 49.23 -14.15
C ASP A 236 -8.28 47.79 -14.18
N PHE A 237 -9.39 47.59 -14.91
CA PHE A 237 -9.95 46.29 -15.23
C PHE A 237 -9.11 45.58 -16.30
N ALA A 238 -7.93 45.09 -15.90
CA ALA A 238 -7.39 43.78 -16.31
C ALA A 238 -6.01 43.52 -15.68
N LYS A 239 -5.98 42.87 -14.51
CA LYS A 239 -5.05 41.73 -14.41
C LYS A 239 -5.57 40.70 -15.42
N LYS A 240 -4.75 40.29 -16.40
CA LYS A 240 -5.07 39.09 -17.18
C LYS A 240 -5.09 37.91 -16.21
N VAL A 241 -5.98 36.93 -16.40
CA VAL A 241 -6.06 35.75 -15.52
C VAL A 241 -4.69 35.05 -15.38
N LEU A 242 -3.98 34.94 -16.51
CA LEU A 242 -2.59 34.43 -16.63
C LEU A 242 -1.55 35.16 -15.75
N ASN A 243 -1.86 36.34 -15.22
CA ASN A 243 -1.01 37.12 -14.31
C ASN A 243 -1.35 36.90 -12.83
N THR A 244 -2.48 36.24 -12.51
CA THR A 244 -2.88 35.89 -11.14
C THR A 244 -2.25 34.56 -10.73
N ILE A 245 -1.99 33.63 -11.66
CA ILE A 245 -1.19 32.43 -11.41
C ILE A 245 0.23 32.83 -10.97
N PRO A 246 0.74 32.36 -9.81
CA PRO A 246 1.88 32.99 -9.14
C PRO A 246 3.29 32.62 -9.65
N TYR A 247 3.43 32.04 -10.85
CA TYR A 247 4.73 31.83 -11.50
C TYR A 247 4.88 32.65 -12.79
N LYS A 248 6.12 32.96 -13.18
CA LYS A 248 6.40 33.76 -14.40
C LYS A 248 6.71 32.90 -15.61
N LYS A 249 7.65 31.97 -15.50
CA LYS A 249 8.15 31.12 -16.60
C LYS A 249 8.62 29.77 -16.04
N ILE A 250 8.46 28.70 -16.81
CA ILE A 250 9.06 27.38 -16.55
C ILE A 250 10.44 27.29 -17.23
N LEU A 251 11.42 26.72 -16.53
CA LEU A 251 12.81 26.53 -16.98
C LEU A 251 13.11 25.03 -17.15
N SER A 252 14.22 24.67 -17.80
CA SER A 252 14.64 23.26 -17.84
C SER A 252 14.98 22.76 -16.42
N ASP A 253 14.97 21.45 -16.24
CA ASP A 253 15.25 20.75 -14.98
C ASP A 253 14.12 20.94 -13.93
N ASP A 254 12.89 21.20 -14.41
CA ASP A 254 11.62 21.30 -13.66
C ASP A 254 11.51 22.45 -12.63
N ILE A 255 12.25 23.53 -12.89
CA ILE A 255 12.32 24.71 -12.04
C ILE A 255 11.33 25.79 -12.51
N PHE A 256 10.45 26.24 -11.62
CA PHE A 256 9.50 27.33 -11.87
C PHE A 256 10.08 28.65 -11.38
N PHE A 257 10.21 29.65 -12.27
CA PHE A 257 10.68 30.99 -11.89
C PHE A 257 9.50 31.86 -11.44
N LEU A 258 9.51 32.27 -10.17
CA LEU A 258 8.42 33.08 -9.58
C LEU A 258 8.65 34.60 -9.75
N GLY A 259 9.83 35.00 -10.23
CA GLY A 259 10.26 36.40 -10.28
C GLY A 259 11.05 36.81 -9.04
N LYS A 260 11.53 38.06 -8.99
CA LYS A 260 12.36 38.60 -7.90
C LYS A 260 13.59 37.71 -7.50
N LYS A 261 14.17 36.96 -8.46
CA LYS A 261 15.27 35.99 -8.19
C LYS A 261 14.86 34.79 -7.29
N MET A 262 13.55 34.51 -7.22
CA MET A 262 12.98 33.30 -6.60
C MET A 262 12.79 32.19 -7.65
N TYR A 263 13.22 30.98 -7.32
CA TYR A 263 13.05 29.76 -8.13
C TYR A 263 12.46 28.66 -7.25
N SER A 264 11.48 27.90 -7.73
CA SER A 264 10.84 26.82 -6.94
C SER A 264 10.84 25.47 -7.65
N LYS A 265 10.96 24.41 -6.86
CA LYS A 265 10.90 23.01 -7.31
C LYS A 265 10.00 22.22 -6.37
N ALA A 266 9.11 21.42 -6.94
CA ALA A 266 8.13 20.64 -6.18
C ALA A 266 8.43 19.14 -6.23
N TYR A 267 8.05 18.46 -5.16
CA TYR A 267 8.26 17.05 -4.91
C TYR A 267 6.95 16.42 -4.43
N THR A 268 6.69 15.19 -4.88
CA THR A 268 5.56 14.36 -4.41
C THR A 268 6.11 13.12 -3.72
N PHE A 269 5.37 12.59 -2.76
CA PHE A 269 5.78 11.46 -1.94
C PHE A 269 4.56 10.66 -1.44
N ASP A 270 4.78 9.38 -1.16
CA ASP A 270 3.76 8.45 -0.67
C ASP A 270 3.52 8.67 0.83
N ASP A 271 2.30 8.33 1.29
CA ASP A 271 1.95 8.31 2.72
C ASP A 271 2.55 7.08 3.44
N ILE A 272 2.62 7.16 4.77
CA ILE A 272 3.02 6.08 5.68
C ILE A 272 1.96 5.93 6.76
N ASN A 273 1.93 4.77 7.41
CA ASN A 273 0.96 4.47 8.46
C ASN A 273 1.35 5.09 9.81
N PHE A 274 1.43 6.42 9.88
CA PHE A 274 1.84 7.13 11.09
C PHE A 274 0.97 6.74 12.29
N ASN A 275 -0.35 6.63 12.12
CA ASN A 275 -1.28 6.29 13.20
C ASN A 275 -1.27 4.80 13.60
N LEU A 276 -0.64 3.92 12.81
CA LEU A 276 -0.56 2.47 13.04
C LEU A 276 0.74 2.07 13.77
N SER A 277 1.73 2.97 13.76
CA SER A 277 3.00 2.84 14.45
C SER A 277 2.85 3.15 15.94
N ASP A 278 3.58 2.41 16.78
CA ASP A 278 3.63 2.66 18.23
C ASP A 278 4.28 4.03 18.54
N GLU A 279 4.08 4.54 19.77
CA GLU A 279 4.55 5.88 20.18
C GLU A 279 6.06 6.11 19.93
N GLU A 280 6.91 5.09 20.15
CA GLU A 280 8.34 5.16 19.85
C GLU A 280 8.62 5.38 18.37
N GLN A 281 7.90 4.67 17.49
CA GLN A 281 8.05 4.81 16.04
C GLN A 281 7.52 6.16 15.54
N GLN A 282 6.39 6.64 16.09
CA GLN A 282 5.88 7.99 15.83
C GLN A 282 6.91 9.05 16.24
N TYR A 283 7.56 8.90 17.40
CA TYR A 283 8.63 9.78 17.83
C TYR A 283 9.84 9.73 16.87
N MET A 284 10.27 8.55 16.42
CA MET A 284 11.33 8.41 15.41
C MET A 284 10.98 9.08 14.06
N TYR A 285 9.71 9.03 13.63
CA TYR A 285 9.26 9.74 12.43
C TYR A 285 9.31 11.27 12.61
N LEU A 286 8.87 11.77 13.77
CA LEU A 286 8.94 13.19 14.12
C LEU A 286 10.39 13.68 14.22
N GLU A 287 11.30 12.91 14.81
CA GLU A 287 12.73 13.25 14.90
C GLU A 287 13.39 13.32 13.52
N ARG A 288 13.15 12.33 12.65
CA ARG A 288 13.64 12.34 11.25
C ARG A 288 13.01 13.46 10.41
N TYR A 289 11.82 13.92 10.76
CA TYR A 289 11.20 15.09 10.15
C TYR A 289 11.80 16.41 10.70
N ILE A 290 12.24 16.43 11.96
CA ILE A 290 13.07 17.52 12.52
C ILE A 290 14.46 17.55 11.86
N GLU A 291 15.08 16.42 11.51
CA GLU A 291 16.28 16.39 10.65
C GLU A 291 16.00 17.09 9.31
N PHE A 292 14.87 16.77 8.65
CA PHE A 292 14.50 17.40 7.38
C PHE A 292 14.32 18.92 7.49
N LEU A 293 13.56 19.39 8.49
CA LEU A 293 13.40 20.82 8.75
C LEU A 293 14.76 21.49 9.05
N SER A 294 15.71 20.75 9.62
CA SER A 294 17.06 21.23 9.91
C SER A 294 17.95 21.37 8.67
N ILE A 295 17.60 20.78 7.51
CA ILE A 295 18.29 21.01 6.22
C ILE A 295 18.05 22.44 5.71
N LEU A 296 16.90 23.04 6.02
CA LEU A 296 16.49 24.34 5.49
C LEU A 296 17.42 25.47 5.99
N ASP A 297 18.09 26.17 5.06
CA ASP A 297 18.91 27.36 5.34
C ASP A 297 18.09 28.66 5.19
N ASP A 298 18.65 29.80 5.60
CA ASP A 298 18.01 31.14 5.55
C ASP A 298 17.59 31.60 4.14
N THR A 299 18.06 30.89 3.10
CA THR A 299 17.78 31.14 1.69
C THR A 299 16.78 30.17 1.06
N VAL A 300 16.32 29.14 1.79
CA VAL A 300 15.33 28.12 1.37
C VAL A 300 14.00 28.30 2.11
N ASP A 301 13.00 28.78 1.38
CA ASP A 301 11.60 28.82 1.81
C ASP A 301 10.93 27.46 1.53
N CYS A 302 10.16 26.91 2.49
CA CYS A 302 9.58 25.56 2.37
C CYS A 302 8.06 25.57 2.52
N GLN A 303 7.35 25.02 1.54
CA GLN A 303 5.89 24.88 1.51
C GLN A 303 5.50 23.40 1.56
N ILE A 304 4.59 23.03 2.46
CA ILE A 304 4.06 21.67 2.58
C ILE A 304 2.54 21.72 2.38
N CYS A 305 2.05 21.08 1.33
CA CYS A 305 0.67 21.17 0.85
C CYS A 305 0.05 19.79 0.79
N CYS A 306 -1.01 19.57 1.57
CA CYS A 306 -1.89 18.41 1.46
C CYS A 306 -3.19 18.84 0.77
N TRP A 307 -3.49 18.27 -0.39
CA TRP A 307 -4.69 18.57 -1.16
C TRP A 307 -5.56 17.32 -1.28
N ASN A 308 -6.75 17.40 -0.70
CA ASN A 308 -7.86 16.50 -1.01
C ASN A 308 -8.50 16.98 -2.31
N SER A 309 -8.28 16.28 -3.42
CA SER A 309 -8.99 16.48 -4.68
C SER A 309 -10.24 15.59 -4.74
N GLN A 310 -11.26 15.98 -5.51
CA GLN A 310 -12.31 15.04 -5.89
C GLN A 310 -11.89 14.24 -7.13
N ILE A 311 -12.01 12.91 -7.06
CA ILE A 311 -11.76 12.02 -8.19
C ILE A 311 -13.00 12.00 -9.09
N ASN A 312 -12.83 12.06 -10.42
CA ASN A 312 -13.91 11.70 -11.33
C ASN A 312 -14.28 10.21 -11.08
N LEU A 313 -15.44 9.99 -10.47
CA LEU A 313 -15.92 8.66 -10.07
C LEU A 313 -16.11 7.71 -11.24
N ASP A 314 -16.38 8.19 -12.45
CA ASP A 314 -16.57 7.34 -13.63
C ASP A 314 -15.24 6.92 -14.26
N ASP A 315 -14.21 7.77 -14.25
CA ASP A 315 -12.84 7.38 -14.62
C ASP A 315 -12.20 6.48 -13.55
N PHE A 316 -12.49 6.70 -12.27
CA PHE A 316 -12.10 5.79 -11.20
C PHE A 316 -12.75 4.40 -11.37
N LYS A 317 -14.08 4.35 -11.64
CA LYS A 317 -14.79 3.12 -12.01
C LYS A 317 -14.15 2.44 -13.22
N LYS A 318 -13.87 3.16 -14.32
CA LYS A 318 -13.22 2.58 -15.52
C LYS A 318 -11.87 1.93 -15.23
N LYS A 319 -11.12 2.42 -14.24
CA LYS A 319 -9.80 1.90 -13.81
C LYS A 319 -9.88 0.78 -12.75
N THR A 320 -11.01 0.64 -12.08
CA THR A 320 -11.23 -0.26 -10.93
C THR A 320 -12.11 -1.46 -11.27
N LEU A 321 -13.14 -1.26 -12.10
CA LEU A 321 -14.11 -2.29 -12.47
C LEU A 321 -13.51 -3.30 -13.46
N LEU A 322 -13.93 -4.57 -13.36
CA LEU A 322 -13.49 -5.62 -14.27
C LEU A 322 -14.01 -5.34 -15.69
N PRO A 323 -13.21 -5.61 -16.74
CA PRO A 323 -13.60 -5.36 -18.13
C PRO A 323 -14.76 -6.25 -18.55
N GLN A 324 -15.89 -5.64 -18.91
CA GLN A 324 -17.10 -6.35 -19.32
C GLN A 324 -16.95 -6.93 -20.73
N LYS A 325 -17.30 -8.21 -20.90
CA LYS A 325 -17.26 -8.94 -22.17
C LYS A 325 -18.49 -9.81 -22.32
N ALA A 326 -19.02 -9.91 -23.54
CA ALA A 326 -20.17 -10.74 -23.87
C ALA A 326 -19.73 -12.20 -24.12
N ASP A 327 -19.35 -12.87 -23.04
CA ASP A 327 -18.99 -14.29 -22.96
C ASP A 327 -19.80 -14.98 -21.84
N ASP A 328 -19.60 -16.28 -21.65
CA ASP A 328 -20.29 -17.07 -20.62
C ASP A 328 -19.95 -16.64 -19.17
N LEU A 329 -18.94 -15.77 -19.00
CA LEU A 329 -18.52 -15.20 -17.71
C LEU A 329 -19.10 -13.79 -17.47
N PHE A 330 -19.93 -13.26 -18.38
CA PHE A 330 -20.54 -11.93 -18.26
C PHE A 330 -21.30 -11.75 -16.95
N GLU A 331 -22.13 -12.72 -16.55
CA GLU A 331 -22.92 -12.62 -15.31
C GLU A 331 -22.03 -12.46 -14.08
N TYR A 332 -20.94 -13.24 -13.98
CA TYR A 332 -20.01 -13.15 -12.85
C TYR A 332 -19.26 -11.81 -12.82
N ARG A 333 -18.82 -11.29 -13.99
CA ARG A 333 -18.20 -9.95 -14.04
C ARG A 333 -19.20 -8.85 -13.69
N TYR A 334 -20.44 -8.95 -14.15
CA TYR A 334 -21.50 -7.99 -13.85
C TYR A 334 -21.85 -8.00 -12.35
N GLU A 335 -22.01 -9.18 -11.75
CA GLU A 335 -22.28 -9.34 -10.32
C GLU A 335 -21.11 -8.79 -9.47
N PHE A 336 -19.87 -9.14 -9.80
CA PHE A 336 -18.69 -8.64 -9.08
C PHE A 336 -18.55 -7.11 -9.20
N ASN A 337 -18.75 -6.53 -10.38
CA ASN A 337 -18.70 -5.08 -10.56
C ASN A 337 -19.82 -4.38 -9.79
N SER A 338 -21.08 -4.82 -9.93
CA SER A 338 -22.25 -4.09 -9.41
C SER A 338 -22.50 -4.29 -7.92
N ARG A 339 -22.21 -5.47 -7.37
CA ARG A 339 -22.49 -5.84 -5.97
C ARG A 339 -21.28 -5.77 -5.05
N VAL A 340 -20.06 -5.95 -5.56
CA VAL A 340 -18.83 -5.93 -4.75
C VAL A 340 -18.12 -4.60 -4.94
N LEU A 341 -17.67 -4.31 -6.16
CA LEU A 341 -16.84 -3.12 -6.40
C LEU A 341 -17.64 -1.82 -6.28
N GLU A 342 -18.79 -1.69 -6.95
CA GLU A 342 -19.60 -0.46 -6.84
C GLU A 342 -20.16 -0.23 -5.45
N GLU A 343 -20.63 -1.26 -4.73
CA GLU A 343 -21.10 -1.09 -3.35
C GLU A 343 -19.95 -0.67 -2.42
N ASN A 344 -18.78 -1.31 -2.50
CA ASN A 344 -17.65 -0.97 -1.63
C ASN A 344 -16.98 0.37 -2.03
N ILE A 345 -17.03 0.78 -3.30
CA ILE A 345 -16.68 2.15 -3.73
C ILE A 345 -17.62 3.19 -3.09
N ARG A 346 -18.93 2.91 -3.01
CA ARG A 346 -19.94 3.79 -2.38
C ARG A 346 -19.90 3.77 -0.84
N LYS A 347 -19.50 2.66 -0.20
CA LYS A 347 -19.29 2.57 1.26
C LYS A 347 -18.06 3.38 1.71
N GLY A 348 -16.97 3.29 0.96
CA GLY A 348 -15.71 3.96 1.27
C GLY A 348 -15.65 5.42 0.85
N GLN A 349 -14.71 6.19 1.40
CA GLN A 349 -14.52 7.61 1.08
C GLN A 349 -13.80 7.87 -0.27
N ASN A 350 -13.93 6.93 -1.21
CA ASN A 350 -13.18 6.84 -2.47
C ASN A 350 -13.45 7.99 -3.47
N ALA A 351 -14.34 8.93 -3.14
CA ALA A 351 -14.55 10.13 -3.93
C ALA A 351 -13.37 11.13 -3.82
N ILE A 352 -12.46 10.97 -2.86
CA ILE A 352 -11.38 11.92 -2.58
C ILE A 352 -10.00 11.25 -2.66
N GLN A 353 -9.07 11.89 -3.37
CA GLN A 353 -7.66 11.52 -3.38
C GLN A 353 -6.84 12.54 -2.59
N LYS A 354 -6.04 12.05 -1.64
CA LYS A 354 -5.04 12.84 -0.91
C LYS A 354 -3.76 12.94 -1.74
N HIS A 355 -3.44 14.13 -2.22
CA HIS A 355 -2.14 14.46 -2.81
C HIS A 355 -1.27 15.19 -1.78
N MET A 356 0.02 14.87 -1.72
CA MET A 356 0.98 15.51 -0.82
C MET A 356 2.17 16.07 -1.58
N TYR A 357 2.43 17.37 -1.38
CA TYR A 357 3.46 18.10 -2.08
C TYR A 357 4.37 18.88 -1.12
N ILE A 358 5.67 18.78 -1.33
CA ILE A 358 6.66 19.70 -0.75
C ILE A 358 7.17 20.59 -1.89
N THR A 359 7.19 21.90 -1.70
CA THR A 359 7.80 22.83 -2.65
C THR A 359 8.88 23.64 -1.96
N LEU A 360 10.12 23.46 -2.41
CA LEU A 360 11.28 24.21 -1.94
C LEU A 360 11.51 25.40 -2.87
N THR A 361 11.72 26.58 -2.31
CA THR A 361 11.88 27.83 -3.07
C THR A 361 13.13 28.57 -2.61
N ILE A 362 14.03 28.87 -3.54
CA ILE A 362 15.35 29.40 -3.23
C ILE A 362 15.57 30.81 -3.78
N LYS A 363 16.22 31.64 -2.97
CA LYS A 363 16.71 32.97 -3.35
C LYS A 363 18.09 32.80 -4.00
N ALA A 364 18.15 32.88 -5.33
CA ALA A 364 19.39 32.62 -6.09
C ALA A 364 19.68 33.75 -7.09
N PRO A 365 20.94 34.19 -7.28
CA PRO A 365 21.23 35.28 -8.18
C PRO A 365 20.89 34.94 -9.64
N ASP A 366 21.27 33.74 -10.09
CA ASP A 366 21.23 33.34 -11.50
C ASP A 366 20.76 31.88 -11.64
N GLU A 367 20.27 31.50 -12.82
CA GLU A 367 19.66 30.18 -13.08
C GLU A 367 20.63 29.01 -12.84
N GLU A 368 21.90 29.14 -13.23
CA GLU A 368 22.91 28.11 -12.96
C GLU A 368 23.13 27.90 -11.45
N THR A 369 23.15 28.97 -10.67
CA THR A 369 23.31 28.90 -9.21
C THR A 369 22.09 28.23 -8.58
N ALA A 370 20.89 28.51 -9.10
CA ALA A 370 19.66 27.82 -8.68
C ALA A 370 19.74 26.32 -8.99
N LYS A 371 20.10 25.94 -10.22
CA LYS A 371 20.24 24.53 -10.66
C LYS A 371 21.27 23.75 -9.83
N ARG A 372 22.43 24.35 -9.53
CA ARG A 372 23.46 23.73 -8.68
C ARG A 372 22.98 23.52 -7.23
N ARG A 373 22.27 24.50 -6.66
CA ARG A 373 21.67 24.38 -5.31
C ARG A 373 20.57 23.32 -5.27
N PHE A 374 19.64 23.33 -6.23
CA PHE A 374 18.60 22.30 -6.29
C PHE A 374 19.17 20.89 -6.39
N LYS A 375 20.20 20.62 -7.22
CA LYS A 375 20.82 19.29 -7.28
C LYS A 375 21.39 18.80 -5.94
N SER A 376 21.84 19.70 -5.07
CA SER A 376 22.26 19.35 -3.70
C SER A 376 21.06 19.09 -2.78
N LEU A 377 20.02 19.92 -2.85
CA LEU A 377 18.80 19.79 -2.04
C LEU A 377 17.98 18.55 -2.43
N ASP A 378 17.90 18.24 -3.73
CA ASP A 378 17.23 17.05 -4.28
C ASP A 378 17.74 15.78 -3.60
N ILE A 379 19.07 15.61 -3.53
CA ILE A 379 19.72 14.44 -2.93
C ILE A 379 19.47 14.37 -1.43
N THR A 380 19.70 15.47 -0.70
CA THR A 380 19.54 15.47 0.77
C THR A 380 18.08 15.27 1.19
N ALA A 381 17.14 15.96 0.56
CA ALA A 381 15.71 15.83 0.86
C ALA A 381 15.20 14.41 0.58
N THR A 382 15.53 13.84 -0.59
CA THR A 382 15.15 12.47 -0.96
C THR A 382 15.73 11.45 0.02
N ASN A 383 17.00 11.61 0.43
CA ASN A 383 17.63 10.74 1.41
C ASN A 383 16.95 10.81 2.78
N THR A 384 16.61 12.00 3.29
CA THR A 384 15.94 12.13 4.59
C THR A 384 14.48 11.64 4.54
N PHE A 385 13.74 11.88 3.47
CA PHE A 385 12.38 11.33 3.33
C PHE A 385 12.35 9.80 3.17
N ASN A 386 13.36 9.22 2.53
CA ASN A 386 13.56 7.78 2.51
C ASN A 386 13.93 7.22 3.89
N ARG A 387 14.70 7.96 4.71
CA ARG A 387 14.94 7.62 6.12
C ARG A 387 13.68 7.69 6.98
N ILE A 388 12.79 8.67 6.76
CA ILE A 388 11.52 8.76 7.52
C ILE A 388 10.74 7.45 7.36
N GLY A 389 10.40 7.04 6.13
CA GLY A 389 9.59 5.83 5.93
C GLY A 389 9.54 5.26 4.50
N ASN A 390 10.61 5.37 3.71
CA ASN A 390 10.64 4.94 2.30
C ASN A 390 9.45 5.48 1.49
N THR A 391 9.25 6.80 1.58
CA THR A 391 8.11 7.54 1.01
C THR A 391 8.20 7.76 -0.50
N ASN A 392 9.16 7.12 -1.18
CA ASN A 392 9.41 7.23 -2.63
C ASN A 392 9.46 8.69 -3.14
N MET A 393 9.97 9.61 -2.32
CA MET A 393 9.98 11.05 -2.62
C MET A 393 10.65 11.31 -3.98
N ARG A 394 9.89 11.91 -4.89
CA ARG A 394 10.35 12.22 -6.26
C ARG A 394 10.04 13.65 -6.64
N ILE A 395 10.79 14.15 -7.60
CA ILE A 395 10.52 15.44 -8.26
C ILE A 395 9.23 15.32 -9.08
N LEU A 396 8.42 16.38 -9.07
CA LEU A 396 7.32 16.58 -10.01
C LEU A 396 7.86 17.23 -11.28
N THR A 397 7.56 16.63 -12.44
CA THR A 397 7.89 17.21 -13.74
C THR A 397 7.07 18.47 -14.03
N SER A 398 7.56 19.30 -14.94
CA SER A 398 6.87 20.52 -15.37
C SER A 398 5.48 20.25 -15.95
N GLN A 399 5.29 19.11 -16.59
CA GLN A 399 4.00 18.65 -17.11
C GLN A 399 3.03 18.34 -15.96
N GLU A 400 3.43 17.49 -15.00
CA GLU A 400 2.61 17.13 -13.84
C GLU A 400 2.24 18.35 -12.98
N ARG A 401 3.13 19.34 -12.87
CA ARG A 401 2.84 20.62 -12.17
C ARG A 401 1.86 21.52 -12.92
N VAL A 402 1.74 21.40 -14.25
CA VAL A 402 0.71 22.12 -15.02
C VAL A 402 -0.62 21.36 -14.97
N GLU A 403 -0.58 20.03 -15.02
CA GLU A 403 -1.75 19.15 -14.87
C GLU A 403 -2.41 19.32 -13.50
N MET A 404 -1.66 19.27 -12.40
CA MET A 404 -2.18 19.55 -11.05
C MET A 404 -2.87 20.93 -10.92
N LEU A 405 -2.38 21.96 -11.62
CA LEU A 405 -3.02 23.28 -11.64
C LEU A 405 -4.27 23.31 -12.52
N LYS A 406 -4.28 22.56 -13.64
CA LYS A 406 -5.46 22.34 -14.49
C LYS A 406 -6.55 21.61 -13.69
N ASP A 407 -6.23 20.53 -12.99
CA ASP A 407 -7.21 19.75 -12.24
C ASP A 407 -7.77 20.54 -11.04
N PHE A 408 -6.97 21.43 -10.43
CA PHE A 408 -7.46 22.35 -9.39
C PHE A 408 -8.40 23.44 -9.91
N PHE A 409 -8.01 24.17 -10.98
CA PHE A 409 -8.72 25.36 -11.47
C PHE A 409 -9.78 25.11 -12.55
N VAL A 410 -9.51 24.17 -13.47
CA VAL A 410 -10.36 23.86 -14.62
C VAL A 410 -11.24 22.66 -14.27
N GLY A 411 -10.62 21.59 -13.75
CA GLY A 411 -11.27 20.34 -13.37
C GLY A 411 -10.68 19.14 -14.11
N THR A 412 -10.92 17.94 -13.59
CA THR A 412 -10.42 16.68 -14.15
C THR A 412 -11.08 16.31 -15.49
N ASP A 413 -12.35 16.64 -15.67
CA ASP A 413 -13.19 16.26 -16.83
C ASP A 413 -12.76 16.87 -18.18
N ASP A 414 -12.10 18.04 -18.16
CA ASP A 414 -11.61 18.70 -19.36
C ASP A 414 -10.39 18.00 -19.97
N MET A 415 -10.18 18.20 -21.27
CA MET A 415 -9.17 17.48 -22.07
C MET A 415 -7.78 17.41 -21.40
N PRO A 416 -7.07 16.28 -21.51
CA PRO A 416 -5.73 16.14 -20.95
C PRO A 416 -4.78 17.16 -21.58
N VAL A 417 -3.88 17.72 -20.77
CA VAL A 417 -2.89 18.69 -21.23
C VAL A 417 -1.99 18.02 -22.27
N PRO A 418 -1.87 18.53 -23.50
CA PRO A 418 -0.99 17.94 -24.50
C PRO A 418 0.47 18.05 -24.03
N GLN A 419 1.31 17.06 -24.36
CA GLN A 419 2.72 17.06 -23.94
C GLN A 419 3.43 18.34 -24.42
N LEU A 420 3.78 19.21 -23.47
CA LEU A 420 4.35 20.52 -23.75
C LEU A 420 5.86 20.41 -24.02
N THR A 421 6.33 20.99 -25.11
CA THR A 421 7.78 21.05 -25.38
C THR A 421 8.42 22.29 -24.76
N GLU A 422 9.75 22.31 -24.63
CA GLU A 422 10.51 23.50 -24.23
C GLU A 422 10.17 24.75 -25.05
N LYS A 423 9.77 24.57 -26.32
CA LYS A 423 9.39 25.65 -27.24
C LYS A 423 7.99 26.22 -26.95
N ASP A 424 7.19 25.55 -26.13
CA ASP A 424 5.83 25.96 -25.79
C ASP A 424 5.80 26.54 -24.37
N PHE A 425 6.59 25.99 -23.44
CA PHE A 425 6.99 26.67 -22.20
C PHE A 425 7.70 28.01 -22.48
N ALA A 426 8.50 28.10 -23.55
CA ALA A 426 9.12 29.36 -23.97
C ALA A 426 8.17 30.41 -24.57
N LYS A 427 6.87 30.09 -24.73
CA LYS A 427 5.82 30.96 -25.27
C LYS A 427 4.71 31.28 -24.25
N ASP A 428 4.86 30.88 -22.99
CA ASP A 428 3.84 30.97 -21.94
C ASP A 428 2.49 30.27 -22.32
N ILE A 429 2.54 29.17 -23.10
CA ILE A 429 1.35 28.41 -23.53
C ILE A 429 0.83 27.49 -22.40
N ASP A 430 1.72 27.03 -21.53
CA ASP A 430 1.41 26.29 -20.31
C ASP A 430 0.25 26.91 -19.49
N LYS A 431 0.30 28.23 -19.31
CA LYS A 431 -0.72 28.99 -18.57
C LYS A 431 -2.08 29.04 -19.24
N LEU A 432 -2.18 28.72 -20.53
CA LEU A 432 -3.46 28.66 -21.23
C LEU A 432 -4.23 27.37 -20.93
N TYR A 433 -3.54 26.31 -20.48
CA TYR A 433 -4.17 25.03 -20.14
C TYR A 433 -4.56 24.90 -18.65
N CYS A 434 -3.93 25.67 -17.76
CA CYS A 434 -4.20 25.62 -16.31
C CYS A 434 -4.83 26.90 -15.72
N ALA A 435 -5.15 27.90 -16.54
CA ALA A 435 -5.90 29.08 -16.09
C ALA A 435 -7.42 28.88 -16.25
N PRO A 436 -8.25 29.31 -15.28
CA PRO A 436 -9.69 29.39 -15.46
C PRO A 436 -10.07 30.55 -16.41
N ASP A 437 -11.32 30.59 -16.89
CA ASP A 437 -11.82 31.67 -17.75
C ASP A 437 -11.80 33.04 -17.05
N TYR A 438 -12.04 33.04 -15.73
CA TYR A 438 -12.07 34.25 -14.92
C TYR A 438 -11.77 33.99 -13.44
N PHE A 439 -11.37 35.04 -12.73
CA PHE A 439 -11.44 35.13 -11.27
C PHE A 439 -12.33 36.31 -10.87
N ASP A 440 -13.21 36.12 -9.89
CA ASP A 440 -14.02 37.20 -9.28
C ASP A 440 -13.87 37.19 -7.75
N PHE A 441 -12.84 37.89 -7.26
CA PHE A 441 -12.52 38.01 -5.83
C PHE A 441 -13.49 38.96 -5.11
N LYS A 442 -14.17 38.47 -4.07
CA LYS A 442 -15.02 39.26 -3.17
C LYS A 442 -14.27 39.59 -1.88
N LYS A 443 -14.98 40.10 -0.87
CA LYS A 443 -14.41 40.41 0.45
C LYS A 443 -13.92 39.14 1.17
N ASP A 444 -14.77 38.10 1.24
CA ASP A 444 -14.58 36.97 2.17
C ASP A 444 -14.55 35.60 1.48
N TYR A 445 -14.61 35.58 0.15
CA TYR A 445 -14.58 34.40 -0.73
C TYR A 445 -14.25 34.85 -2.16
N PHE A 446 -14.08 33.91 -3.09
CA PHE A 446 -13.89 34.17 -4.50
C PHE A 446 -14.55 33.09 -5.36
N MET A 447 -14.60 33.33 -6.67
CA MET A 447 -15.14 32.40 -7.67
C MET A 447 -14.22 32.31 -8.88
N PHE A 448 -14.17 31.14 -9.50
CA PHE A 448 -13.58 30.87 -10.81
C PHE A 448 -14.40 29.79 -11.52
N ASN A 449 -14.52 29.86 -12.84
CA ASN A 449 -15.34 28.94 -13.64
C ASN A 449 -16.74 28.71 -13.04
N ASN A 450 -17.04 27.47 -12.62
CA ASN A 450 -18.29 27.06 -11.99
C ASN A 450 -18.19 26.89 -10.46
N THR A 451 -17.07 27.27 -9.85
CA THR A 451 -16.73 26.91 -8.47
C THR A 451 -16.61 28.12 -7.54
N TYR A 452 -16.97 27.93 -6.28
CA TYR A 452 -16.76 28.88 -5.18
C TYR A 452 -15.58 28.42 -4.33
N ALA A 453 -14.78 29.36 -3.84
CA ALA A 453 -13.66 29.06 -2.94
C ALA A 453 -13.45 30.12 -1.87
N LYS A 454 -12.88 29.72 -0.74
CA LYS A 454 -12.51 30.62 0.37
C LYS A 454 -11.21 30.17 1.02
N THR A 455 -10.30 31.11 1.27
CA THR A 455 -9.09 30.87 2.07
C THR A 455 -9.24 31.44 3.47
N ILE A 456 -8.91 30.61 4.46
CA ILE A 456 -8.77 30.95 5.89
C ILE A 456 -7.36 30.56 6.36
N TYR A 457 -6.98 30.98 7.56
CA TYR A 457 -5.70 30.59 8.18
C TYR A 457 -5.89 30.30 9.66
N ILE A 458 -4.97 29.56 10.29
CA ILE A 458 -4.97 29.36 11.75
C ILE A 458 -4.31 30.57 12.43
N ARG A 459 -5.10 31.35 13.18
CA ARG A 459 -4.65 32.55 13.88
C ARG A 459 -4.02 32.22 15.22
N GLU A 460 -4.63 31.31 15.97
CA GLU A 460 -4.15 30.85 17.27
C GLU A 460 -4.17 29.32 17.28
N TYR A 461 -3.06 28.74 17.75
CA TYR A 461 -2.82 27.31 17.95
C TYR A 461 -2.71 27.09 19.47
N PRO A 462 -3.10 25.91 20.00
CA PRO A 462 -3.09 25.63 21.43
C PRO A 462 -1.68 25.69 22.05
N SER A 463 -1.61 25.62 23.38
CA SER A 463 -0.35 25.52 24.14
C SER A 463 0.33 24.16 23.98
N THR A 464 -0.49 23.13 23.77
CA THR A 464 -0.11 21.73 23.52
C THR A 464 -0.91 21.30 22.30
N ALA A 465 -0.22 20.96 21.22
CA ALA A 465 -0.83 20.50 19.96
C ALA A 465 -0.44 19.03 19.73
N THR A 466 -1.39 18.24 19.24
CA THR A 466 -1.16 16.88 18.75
C THR A 466 -0.96 16.90 17.23
N SER A 467 -0.32 15.87 16.69
CA SER A 467 -0.14 15.69 15.23
C SER A 467 -1.47 15.51 14.49
N GLU A 468 -2.53 15.17 15.22
CA GLU A 468 -3.89 14.91 14.74
C GLU A 468 -4.51 16.10 13.97
N ILE A 469 -4.08 17.35 14.21
CA ILE A 469 -4.71 18.56 13.62
C ILE A 469 -4.83 18.46 12.09
N LEU A 470 -3.77 18.00 11.41
CA LEU A 470 -3.77 17.86 9.95
C LEU A 470 -4.56 16.62 9.49
N THR A 471 -4.48 15.54 10.27
CA THR A 471 -5.24 14.30 10.06
C THR A 471 -6.75 14.52 10.18
N GLU A 472 -7.24 15.16 11.24
CA GLU A 472 -8.66 15.47 11.45
C GLU A 472 -9.22 16.36 10.32
N LEU A 473 -8.43 17.32 9.84
CA LEU A 473 -8.83 18.19 8.72
C LEU A 473 -8.98 17.39 7.41
N LEU A 474 -7.98 16.57 7.06
CA LEU A 474 -8.01 15.78 5.82
C LEU A 474 -9.05 14.65 5.87
N ALA A 475 -9.38 14.13 7.06
CA ALA A 475 -10.44 13.14 7.29
C ALA A 475 -11.87 13.71 7.21
N THR A 476 -12.07 15.01 6.96
CA THR A 476 -13.41 15.62 6.85
C THR A 476 -14.20 15.19 5.61
N GLY A 477 -13.55 14.59 4.60
CA GLY A 477 -14.22 14.23 3.34
C GLY A 477 -14.63 15.44 2.49
N ILE A 478 -13.92 16.57 2.62
CA ILE A 478 -14.18 17.82 1.87
C ILE A 478 -13.02 18.09 0.90
N GLU A 479 -13.30 18.71 -0.25
CA GLU A 479 -12.25 19.22 -1.16
C GLU A 479 -11.54 20.44 -0.54
N ILE A 480 -10.40 20.18 0.10
CA ILE A 480 -9.58 21.17 0.80
C ILE A 480 -8.11 21.09 0.40
N MET A 481 -7.45 22.24 0.37
CA MET A 481 -6.00 22.36 0.25
C MET A 481 -5.47 22.99 1.54
N VAL A 482 -4.82 22.17 2.37
CA VAL A 482 -4.19 22.59 3.64
C VAL A 482 -2.70 22.76 3.41
N THR A 483 -2.22 23.99 3.58
CA THR A 483 -0.84 24.35 3.23
C THR A 483 -0.13 25.01 4.41
N THR A 484 0.90 24.34 4.92
CA THR A 484 1.82 24.83 5.93
C THR A 484 3.00 25.52 5.24
N ASN A 485 3.06 26.84 5.34
CA ASN A 485 4.17 27.64 4.84
C ASN A 485 5.19 27.88 5.97
N ILE A 486 6.46 27.55 5.71
CA ILE A 486 7.56 27.51 6.67
C ILE A 486 8.73 28.33 6.11
N GLU A 487 9.01 29.49 6.72
CA GLU A 487 10.23 30.26 6.48
C GLU A 487 11.21 30.09 7.66
N THR A 488 12.50 30.01 7.38
CA THR A 488 13.58 29.90 8.36
C THR A 488 14.01 31.27 8.91
N TYR A 489 14.43 31.32 10.19
CA TYR A 489 15.28 32.40 10.70
C TYR A 489 16.76 32.02 10.62
N ASP A 490 17.65 33.00 10.44
CA ASP A 490 19.06 32.83 10.82
C ASP A 490 19.17 32.55 12.33
N SER A 491 20.03 31.61 12.71
CA SER A 491 20.21 31.19 14.10
C SER A 491 20.71 32.31 15.03
N ALA A 492 21.52 33.26 14.52
CA ALA A 492 22.00 34.37 15.32
C ALA A 492 20.97 35.50 15.45
N GLU A 493 20.12 35.73 14.45
CA GLU A 493 18.96 36.62 14.56
C GLU A 493 17.86 36.02 15.45
N ALA A 494 17.58 34.72 15.33
CA ALA A 494 16.62 33.99 16.19
C ALA A 494 16.96 34.14 17.67
N ARG A 495 18.21 33.83 18.06
CA ARG A 495 18.69 33.98 19.46
C ARG A 495 18.54 35.43 19.95
N LYS A 496 18.88 36.43 19.13
CA LYS A 496 18.69 37.86 19.47
C LYS A 496 17.22 38.25 19.63
N LEU A 497 16.34 37.76 18.75
CA LEU A 497 14.91 38.07 18.73
C LEU A 497 14.22 37.56 20.00
N VAL A 498 14.44 36.29 20.36
CA VAL A 498 13.87 35.70 21.59
C VAL A 498 14.43 36.39 22.84
N GLN A 499 15.74 36.66 22.90
CA GLN A 499 16.35 37.42 23.99
C GLN A 499 15.76 38.84 24.13
N HIS A 500 15.45 39.52 23.02
CA HIS A 500 14.77 40.81 23.04
C HIS A 500 13.34 40.70 23.57
N GLN A 501 12.59 39.65 23.23
CA GLN A 501 11.23 39.44 23.74
C GLN A 501 11.23 39.14 25.25
N ILE A 502 12.14 38.28 25.73
CA ILE A 502 12.32 38.05 27.18
C ILE A 502 12.64 39.37 27.89
N THR A 503 13.63 40.12 27.39
CA THR A 503 14.03 41.41 27.97
C THR A 503 12.89 42.44 27.97
N ALA A 504 12.04 42.44 26.94
CA ALA A 504 10.86 43.31 26.86
C ALA A 504 9.76 42.92 27.85
N ILE A 505 9.50 41.62 28.03
CA ILE A 505 8.56 41.09 29.02
C ILE A 505 9.05 41.45 30.43
N ASP A 506 10.32 41.19 30.75
CA ASP A 506 10.92 41.51 32.05
C ASP A 506 10.88 43.00 32.36
N THR A 507 11.13 43.84 31.35
CA THR A 507 10.99 45.29 31.45
C THR A 507 9.54 45.72 31.74
N ASP A 508 8.55 45.03 31.18
CA ASP A 508 7.12 45.31 31.40
C ASP A 508 6.59 44.70 32.72
N MET A 509 7.22 43.64 33.23
CA MET A 509 7.02 43.14 34.60
C MET A 509 7.53 44.17 35.61
N ALA A 510 8.80 44.58 35.53
CA ALA A 510 9.40 45.57 36.42
C ALA A 510 8.64 46.92 36.39
N LYS A 511 8.17 47.36 35.21
CA LYS A 511 7.32 48.57 35.08
C LYS A 511 5.95 48.42 35.78
N ARG A 512 5.39 47.21 35.91
CA ARG A 512 4.16 46.98 36.69
C ARG A 512 4.45 46.94 38.17
N GLU A 513 5.51 46.27 38.61
CA GLU A 513 5.92 46.19 40.02
C GLU A 513 6.21 47.58 40.59
N VAL A 514 6.98 48.42 39.88
CA VAL A 514 7.24 49.81 40.27
C VAL A 514 5.95 50.64 40.37
N LYS A 515 4.99 50.45 39.45
CA LYS A 515 3.69 51.13 39.52
C LYS A 515 2.82 50.63 40.68
N ALA A 516 2.80 49.33 40.95
CA ALA A 516 2.06 48.74 42.06
C ALA A 516 2.58 49.28 43.41
N ALA A 517 3.91 49.32 43.58
CA ALA A 517 4.57 49.91 44.74
C ALA A 517 4.26 51.42 44.88
N GLN A 518 4.28 52.19 43.79
CA GLN A 518 3.91 53.62 43.79
C GLN A 518 2.44 53.87 44.19
N HIS A 519 1.54 52.91 43.94
CA HIS A 519 0.15 52.95 44.37
C HIS A 519 -0.11 52.27 45.73
N GLY A 520 0.93 51.88 46.48
CA GLY A 520 0.83 51.24 47.80
C GLY A 520 0.28 49.81 47.78
N ASN A 521 0.13 49.20 46.61
CA ASN A 521 -0.42 47.86 46.43
C ASN A 521 0.72 46.83 46.38
N PHE A 522 1.12 46.31 47.53
CA PHE A 522 2.16 45.28 47.68
C PHE A 522 1.65 43.83 47.44
N SER A 523 0.47 43.67 46.84
CA SER A 523 -0.10 42.34 46.56
C SER A 523 0.52 41.74 45.30
N ASN A 524 1.54 40.90 45.48
CA ASN A 524 2.40 40.35 44.43
C ASN A 524 1.75 39.26 43.54
N GLN A 525 0.49 39.43 43.14
CA GLN A 525 -0.13 38.59 42.11
C GLN A 525 0.04 39.21 40.73
N MET A 526 1.27 39.14 40.23
CA MET A 526 1.57 39.34 38.81
C MET A 526 0.66 38.40 37.97
N PRO A 527 -0.12 38.93 36.99
CA PRO A 527 -1.06 38.11 36.23
C PRO A 527 -0.36 36.91 35.58
N GLN A 528 -0.84 35.69 35.87
CA GLN A 528 -0.19 34.45 35.44
C GLN A 528 0.06 34.41 33.92
N ARG A 529 -0.84 34.97 33.11
CA ARG A 529 -0.67 35.15 31.66
C ARG A 529 0.68 35.78 31.25
N ILE A 530 1.26 36.66 32.07
CA ILE A 530 2.56 37.31 31.80
C ILE A 530 3.72 36.41 32.24
N LYS A 531 3.60 35.70 33.37
CA LYS A 531 4.57 34.68 33.80
C LYS A 531 4.66 33.56 32.77
N ASN A 532 3.54 32.92 32.45
CA ASN A 532 3.45 31.88 31.43
C ASN A 532 4.01 32.34 30.06
N GLN A 533 3.89 33.64 29.71
CA GLN A 533 4.52 34.19 28.50
C GLN A 533 6.06 34.33 28.61
N ARG A 534 6.59 34.74 29.78
CA ARG A 534 8.03 34.71 30.04
C ARG A 534 8.55 33.28 30.00
N ASP A 535 7.92 32.38 30.74
CA ASP A 535 8.36 31.00 30.96
C ASP A 535 8.35 30.20 29.64
N ALA A 536 7.34 30.43 28.78
CA ALA A 536 7.31 29.88 27.43
C ALA A 536 8.44 30.44 26.53
N MET A 537 8.77 31.74 26.62
CA MET A 537 9.86 32.34 25.84
C MET A 537 11.24 31.88 26.32
N VAL A 538 11.42 31.66 27.62
CA VAL A 538 12.61 31.03 28.18
C VAL A 538 12.72 29.59 27.68
N SER A 539 11.66 28.79 27.73
CA SER A 539 11.66 27.43 27.16
C SER A 539 12.02 27.40 25.66
N VAL A 540 11.55 28.36 24.86
CA VAL A 540 11.96 28.49 23.45
C VAL A 540 13.43 28.88 23.33
N TYR A 541 13.94 29.79 24.16
CA TYR A 541 15.36 30.15 24.18
C TYR A 541 16.26 28.96 24.54
N ASP A 542 15.85 28.16 25.53
CA ASP A 542 16.56 26.96 25.96
C ASP A 542 16.57 25.88 24.86
N LYS A 543 15.46 25.68 24.14
CA LYS A 543 15.43 24.78 22.96
C LYS A 543 16.38 25.24 21.84
N ILE A 544 16.48 26.54 21.59
CA ILE A 544 17.39 27.11 20.58
C ILE A 544 18.87 27.06 21.05
N THR A 545 19.14 26.97 22.35
CA THR A 545 20.50 27.10 22.92
C THR A 545 21.09 25.78 23.42
N MET A 546 20.26 24.85 23.92
CA MET A 546 20.67 23.58 24.55
C MET A 546 20.27 22.35 23.71
N LYS A 547 19.27 22.47 22.83
CA LYS A 547 18.89 21.44 21.84
C LYS A 547 19.22 21.82 20.39
N ASP A 548 19.96 22.92 20.19
CA ASP A 548 20.30 23.54 18.88
C ASP A 548 19.14 23.64 17.86
N GLN A 549 17.90 23.81 18.35
CA GLN A 549 16.73 23.85 17.47
C GLN A 549 16.68 25.13 16.65
N LYS A 550 16.36 24.98 15.37
CA LYS A 550 16.03 26.11 14.49
C LYS A 550 14.70 26.72 14.88
N LEU A 551 14.62 28.02 14.62
CA LEU A 551 13.40 28.81 14.77
C LEU A 551 12.83 29.06 13.38
N PHE A 552 11.53 28.84 13.22
CA PHE A 552 10.81 29.01 11.97
C PHE A 552 9.69 30.05 12.14
N MET A 553 9.27 30.63 11.03
CA MET A 553 8.09 31.47 10.91
C MET A 553 7.05 30.71 10.10
N THR A 554 5.97 30.27 10.76
CA THR A 554 5.04 29.27 10.21
C THR A 554 3.63 29.84 10.08
N ASN A 555 2.93 29.47 8.99
CA ASN A 555 1.54 29.84 8.73
C ASN A 555 0.82 28.67 8.05
N MET A 556 -0.18 28.08 8.71
CA MET A 556 -1.09 27.12 8.08
C MET A 556 -2.31 27.84 7.48
N GLN A 557 -2.45 27.74 6.16
CA GLN A 557 -3.63 28.18 5.42
C GLN A 557 -4.50 26.98 5.02
N ILE A 558 -5.81 27.20 4.93
CA ILE A 558 -6.78 26.23 4.43
C ILE A 558 -7.59 26.92 3.34
N LEU A 559 -7.49 26.42 2.11
CA LEU A 559 -8.38 26.78 1.02
C LEU A 559 -9.46 25.71 0.90
N ILE A 560 -10.72 26.16 0.91
CA ILE A 560 -11.92 25.33 0.79
C ILE A 560 -12.50 25.56 -0.61
N LYS A 561 -12.87 24.50 -1.31
CA LYS A 561 -13.54 24.50 -2.62
C LYS A 561 -14.96 23.91 -2.48
N ALA A 562 -15.91 24.41 -3.27
CA ALA A 562 -17.32 24.01 -3.24
C ALA A 562 -18.04 24.40 -4.54
N GLU A 563 -19.06 23.65 -4.97
CA GLU A 563 -19.88 23.97 -6.15
C GLU A 563 -20.88 25.10 -5.90
N SER A 564 -21.29 25.30 -4.65
CA SER A 564 -22.26 26.31 -4.26
C SER A 564 -21.84 27.16 -3.06
N TYR A 565 -22.43 28.36 -2.95
CA TYR A 565 -22.19 29.23 -1.79
C TYR A 565 -22.73 28.65 -0.48
N GLU A 566 -23.80 27.86 -0.51
CA GLU A 566 -24.42 27.31 0.71
C GLU A 566 -23.57 26.16 1.25
N GLU A 567 -23.18 25.23 0.39
CA GLU A 567 -22.16 24.20 0.64
C GLU A 567 -20.83 24.80 1.16
N LEU A 568 -20.32 25.88 0.57
CA LEU A 568 -19.09 26.55 1.04
C LEU A 568 -19.19 26.98 2.52
N ASN A 569 -20.36 27.40 2.99
CA ASN A 569 -20.56 27.74 4.40
C ASN A 569 -20.70 26.49 5.27
N ASN A 570 -21.42 25.46 4.81
CA ASN A 570 -21.52 24.19 5.54
C ASN A 570 -20.12 23.56 5.74
N ASN A 571 -19.31 23.51 4.68
CA ASN A 571 -17.94 23.01 4.71
C ASN A 571 -17.05 23.86 5.65
N LEU A 572 -17.23 25.18 5.64
CA LEU A 572 -16.55 26.09 6.58
C LEU A 572 -16.97 25.86 8.04
N GLU A 573 -18.24 25.57 8.30
CA GLU A 573 -18.74 25.28 9.66
C GLU A 573 -18.21 23.93 10.17
N VAL A 574 -18.16 22.89 9.31
CA VAL A 574 -17.51 21.61 9.63
C VAL A 574 -16.04 21.82 10.00
N ILE A 575 -15.27 22.51 9.14
CA ILE A 575 -13.85 22.79 9.37
C ILE A 575 -13.63 23.67 10.60
N GLU A 576 -14.51 24.65 10.87
CA GLU A 576 -14.46 25.43 12.10
C GLU A 576 -14.77 24.58 13.35
N SER A 577 -15.63 23.56 13.24
CA SER A 577 -15.91 22.62 14.33
C SER A 577 -14.72 21.70 14.62
N THR A 578 -14.03 21.21 13.58
CA THR A 578 -12.80 20.42 13.68
C THR A 578 -11.70 21.24 14.34
N LEU A 579 -11.37 22.43 13.80
CA LEU A 579 -10.35 23.31 14.36
C LEU A 579 -10.60 23.64 15.85
N LYS A 580 -11.86 23.87 16.25
CA LYS A 580 -12.22 24.11 17.66
C LYS A 580 -11.96 22.89 18.55
N ARG A 581 -12.16 21.67 18.06
CA ARG A 581 -11.88 20.43 18.80
C ARG A 581 -10.37 20.30 19.06
N SER A 582 -9.55 20.50 18.04
CA SER A 582 -8.08 20.51 18.12
C SER A 582 -7.50 21.82 18.70
N GLY A 583 -8.31 22.63 19.41
CA GLY A 583 -7.88 23.82 20.15
C GLY A 583 -7.42 25.02 19.32
N CYS A 584 -7.64 25.01 18.01
CA CYS A 584 -7.23 26.04 17.05
C CYS A 584 -8.34 27.07 16.77
N ILE A 585 -7.96 28.31 16.47
CA ILE A 585 -8.88 29.42 16.15
C ILE A 585 -8.56 29.97 14.75
N LYS A 586 -9.56 29.98 13.85
CA LYS A 586 -9.40 30.53 12.51
C LYS A 586 -9.32 32.06 12.48
N GLY A 587 -8.54 32.57 11.53
CA GLY A 587 -8.61 33.93 11.01
C GLY A 587 -9.17 33.95 9.59
N GLU A 588 -9.71 35.10 9.17
CA GLU A 588 -10.30 35.29 7.84
C GLU A 588 -9.48 36.27 7.01
N MET A 589 -9.12 35.89 5.78
CA MET A 589 -8.31 36.72 4.87
C MET A 589 -9.20 37.71 4.10
N ALA A 590 -9.86 38.60 4.84
CA ALA A 590 -10.79 39.58 4.27
C ALA A 590 -10.05 40.57 3.34
N TRP A 591 -10.53 40.68 2.09
CA TRP A 591 -9.89 41.36 0.94
C TRP A 591 -8.57 40.77 0.43
N GLU A 592 -8.00 39.74 1.08
CA GLU A 592 -6.72 39.13 0.70
C GLU A 592 -6.88 37.72 0.10
N GLN A 593 -8.08 37.34 -0.33
CA GLN A 593 -8.40 36.03 -0.93
C GLN A 593 -7.51 35.69 -2.15
N GLU A 594 -7.17 36.65 -3.02
CA GLU A 594 -6.21 36.44 -4.12
C GLU A 594 -4.82 36.03 -3.59
N HIS A 595 -4.43 36.54 -2.43
CA HIS A 595 -3.11 36.30 -1.85
C HIS A 595 -3.08 35.00 -1.05
N GLY A 596 -4.19 34.63 -0.38
CA GLY A 596 -4.34 33.32 0.24
C GLY A 596 -4.32 32.19 -0.78
N MET A 597 -5.09 32.31 -1.86
CA MET A 597 -5.07 31.34 -2.98
C MET A 597 -3.65 31.10 -3.50
N CYS A 598 -2.89 32.17 -3.77
CA CYS A 598 -1.52 32.05 -4.27
C CYS A 598 -0.50 31.51 -3.25
N ASP A 599 -0.78 31.62 -1.94
CA ASP A 599 0.05 31.10 -0.84
C ASP A 599 -0.29 29.63 -0.49
N CYS A 600 -1.51 29.17 -0.81
CA CYS A 600 -1.92 27.77 -0.68
C CYS A 600 -1.35 26.86 -1.78
N LEU A 601 -1.36 27.30 -3.04
CA LEU A 601 -0.96 26.47 -4.19
C LEU A 601 0.50 25.97 -4.07
N PRO A 602 0.81 24.70 -4.44
CA PRO A 602 2.16 24.09 -4.43
C PRO A 602 3.09 24.61 -5.56
N ILE A 603 3.20 25.94 -5.62
CA ILE A 603 4.03 26.72 -6.55
C ILE A 603 5.24 27.32 -5.81
N GLY A 604 5.24 27.33 -4.47
CA GLY A 604 6.31 27.89 -3.64
C GLY A 604 6.24 29.42 -3.47
N TYR A 605 5.11 30.02 -3.83
CA TYR A 605 4.94 31.47 -3.81
C TYR A 605 4.53 31.99 -2.43
N GLN A 606 5.45 31.90 -1.47
CA GLN A 606 5.18 32.32 -0.10
C GLN A 606 5.17 33.83 0.06
N ARG A 607 4.19 34.34 0.82
CA ARG A 607 4.07 35.74 1.21
C ARG A 607 4.17 35.91 2.72
N LYS A 608 4.99 36.88 3.13
CA LYS A 608 5.11 37.33 4.51
C LYS A 608 3.86 38.10 4.96
N PHE A 609 2.82 37.36 5.36
CA PHE A 609 1.64 37.94 6.01
C PHE A 609 1.96 38.43 7.44
N GLY A 610 1.21 39.41 7.93
CA GLY A 610 1.44 40.01 9.25
C GLY A 610 1.07 39.15 10.47
N TRP A 611 0.71 37.88 10.25
CA TRP A 611 0.17 36.96 11.25
C TRP A 611 0.84 35.57 11.27
N MET A 612 1.99 35.41 10.60
CA MET A 612 2.77 34.17 10.73
C MET A 612 3.29 34.04 12.18
N ARG A 613 3.32 32.81 12.71
CA ARG A 613 3.69 32.52 14.11
C ARG A 613 5.08 31.90 14.18
N THR A 614 5.93 32.47 15.03
CA THR A 614 7.26 31.94 15.32
C THR A 614 7.16 30.63 16.11
N MET A 615 7.86 29.57 15.68
CA MET A 615 7.81 28.22 16.27
C MET A 615 9.19 27.52 16.19
N PRO A 616 9.63 26.76 17.22
CA PRO A 616 10.83 25.93 17.14
C PRO A 616 10.58 24.63 16.34
N SER A 617 11.65 23.94 15.90
CA SER A 617 11.57 22.69 15.12
C SER A 617 10.53 21.68 15.65
N GLU A 618 10.56 21.38 16.96
CA GLU A 618 9.60 20.45 17.61
C GLU A 618 8.14 20.83 17.36
N SER A 619 7.81 22.12 17.35
CA SER A 619 6.41 22.58 17.20
C SER A 619 5.97 22.65 15.74
N VAL A 620 6.91 22.78 14.79
CA VAL A 620 6.61 22.67 13.36
C VAL A 620 6.46 21.21 12.94
N ALA A 621 7.20 20.30 13.60
CA ALA A 621 7.13 18.86 13.35
C ALA A 621 5.72 18.27 13.57
N ILE A 622 4.89 18.91 14.39
CA ILE A 622 3.49 18.54 14.65
C ILE A 622 2.64 18.60 13.37
N PHE A 623 2.99 19.46 12.40
CA PHE A 623 2.33 19.52 11.09
C PHE A 623 2.94 18.53 10.08
N ILE A 624 3.21 17.30 10.53
CA ILE A 624 3.69 16.22 9.67
C ILE A 624 2.55 15.75 8.74
N PRO A 625 2.80 15.57 7.43
CA PRO A 625 1.72 15.32 6.46
C PRO A 625 1.20 13.87 6.46
N PHE A 626 1.81 12.96 7.22
CA PHE A 626 1.53 11.52 7.17
C PHE A 626 0.30 11.11 8.00
N ASN A 627 -0.38 10.03 7.58
CA ASN A 627 -1.57 9.51 8.25
C ASN A 627 -1.73 7.99 8.05
N VAL A 628 -2.14 7.59 6.84
CA VAL A 628 -2.51 6.21 6.45
C VAL A 628 -2.07 5.99 5.02
N LYS A 629 -1.41 4.86 4.74
CA LYS A 629 -0.93 4.51 3.41
C LYS A 629 -1.98 3.78 2.59
N GLU A 630 -2.49 4.45 1.56
CA GLU A 630 -3.42 3.87 0.60
C GLU A 630 -2.72 3.04 -0.48
N MET A 631 -3.45 2.06 -1.04
CA MET A 631 -2.99 1.20 -2.13
C MET A 631 -4.07 1.07 -3.20
N GLN A 632 -3.96 1.91 -4.24
CA GLN A 632 -4.90 1.96 -5.37
C GLN A 632 -4.14 1.89 -6.70
N MET A 633 -3.80 0.67 -7.11
CA MET A 633 -3.23 0.40 -8.43
C MET A 633 -4.32 0.27 -9.50
N GLU A 634 -4.13 0.88 -10.67
CA GLU A 634 -5.05 0.74 -11.81
C GLU A 634 -5.08 -0.70 -12.35
N ASN A 635 -6.26 -1.17 -12.79
CA ASN A 635 -6.46 -2.46 -13.45
C ASN A 635 -5.77 -3.61 -12.68
N SER A 636 -6.17 -3.78 -11.42
CA SER A 636 -5.48 -4.58 -10.41
C SER A 636 -6.47 -5.29 -9.46
N VAL A 637 -5.98 -6.23 -8.64
CA VAL A 637 -6.80 -7.14 -7.83
C VAL A 637 -7.36 -6.44 -6.58
N TYR A 638 -8.64 -6.65 -6.29
CA TYR A 638 -9.30 -6.17 -5.08
C TYR A 638 -8.96 -7.02 -3.85
N TYR A 639 -8.50 -6.37 -2.78
CA TYR A 639 -8.12 -7.05 -1.52
C TYR A 639 -9.02 -6.75 -0.32
N GLY A 640 -9.87 -5.73 -0.38
CA GLY A 640 -10.75 -5.31 0.73
C GLY A 640 -10.92 -3.80 0.76
N LEU A 641 -11.50 -3.30 1.84
CA LEU A 641 -11.43 -1.89 2.23
C LEU A 641 -10.38 -1.71 3.33
N ASN A 642 -9.61 -0.62 3.26
CA ASN A 642 -8.67 -0.18 4.30
C ASN A 642 -9.47 0.14 5.57
N MET A 643 -9.11 -0.45 6.72
CA MET A 643 -9.93 -0.33 7.92
C MET A 643 -9.83 1.05 8.60
N LEU A 644 -8.81 1.85 8.28
CA LEU A 644 -8.62 3.19 8.86
C LEU A 644 -9.25 4.32 8.04
N SER A 645 -9.37 4.16 6.72
CA SER A 645 -9.90 5.18 5.80
C SER A 645 -11.17 4.76 5.04
N HIS A 646 -11.52 3.48 5.13
CA HIS A 646 -12.57 2.81 4.34
C HIS A 646 -12.35 2.84 2.82
N ASN A 647 -11.17 3.27 2.34
CA ASN A 647 -10.86 3.31 0.91
C ASN A 647 -10.54 1.93 0.33
N ILE A 648 -10.77 1.74 -0.96
CA ILE A 648 -10.62 0.47 -1.66
C ILE A 648 -9.14 0.10 -1.84
N ILE A 649 -8.79 -1.15 -1.54
CA ILE A 649 -7.45 -1.70 -1.74
C ILE A 649 -7.39 -2.44 -3.08
N LEU A 650 -6.60 -1.91 -4.01
CA LEU A 650 -6.36 -2.46 -5.36
C LEU A 650 -4.85 -2.65 -5.59
N PHE A 651 -4.43 -3.87 -5.92
CA PHE A 651 -3.00 -4.19 -6.04
C PHE A 651 -2.74 -5.33 -7.05
N ASP A 652 -1.67 -5.24 -7.86
CA ASP A 652 -1.21 -6.35 -8.71
C ASP A 652 0.16 -6.81 -8.21
N ARG A 653 0.21 -7.99 -7.58
CA ARG A 653 1.44 -8.58 -7.04
C ARG A 653 2.59 -8.62 -8.05
N MET A 654 2.29 -8.77 -9.35
CA MET A 654 3.33 -8.82 -10.41
C MET A 654 3.90 -7.44 -10.79
N LYS A 655 3.15 -6.36 -10.56
CA LYS A 655 3.59 -4.98 -10.84
C LYS A 655 4.22 -4.34 -9.60
N GLY A 656 3.65 -4.61 -8.42
CA GLY A 656 3.97 -3.90 -7.18
C GLY A 656 4.99 -4.56 -6.26
N LEU A 657 5.38 -5.82 -6.48
CA LEU A 657 6.33 -6.55 -5.64
C LEU A 657 7.58 -6.98 -6.41
N VAL A 658 8.69 -7.11 -5.70
CA VAL A 658 9.90 -7.76 -6.17
C VAL A 658 9.72 -9.28 -6.10
N ASN A 659 9.08 -9.82 -5.06
CA ASN A 659 8.62 -11.21 -5.02
C ASN A 659 7.08 -11.30 -4.93
N PRO A 660 6.37 -11.72 -6.00
CA PRO A 660 4.91 -11.81 -5.96
C PRO A 660 4.40 -12.97 -5.08
N SER A 661 5.29 -13.91 -4.71
CA SER A 661 4.94 -15.08 -3.89
C SER A 661 4.70 -14.70 -2.44
N GLY A 662 3.79 -15.41 -1.78
CA GLY A 662 3.24 -15.02 -0.50
C GLY A 662 2.56 -16.13 0.30
N PHE A 663 2.07 -15.76 1.47
CA PHE A 663 1.31 -16.65 2.34
C PHE A 663 -0.06 -16.05 2.73
N VAL A 664 -1.01 -16.93 3.07
CA VAL A 664 -2.28 -16.58 3.72
C VAL A 664 -2.35 -17.39 5.02
N LEU A 665 -2.24 -16.71 6.15
CA LEU A 665 -2.26 -17.27 7.49
C LEU A 665 -3.58 -16.89 8.17
N ALA A 666 -4.29 -17.89 8.72
CA ALA A 666 -5.63 -17.68 9.26
C ALA A 666 -6.02 -18.84 10.19
N CYS A 667 -6.52 -18.56 11.39
CA CYS A 667 -7.12 -19.62 12.21
C CYS A 667 -8.42 -20.18 11.59
N PRO A 668 -8.88 -21.36 12.03
CA PRO A 668 -10.13 -21.96 11.56
C PRO A 668 -11.32 -20.99 11.69
N GLY A 669 -12.10 -20.86 10.62
CA GLY A 669 -13.27 -19.99 10.56
C GLY A 669 -12.99 -18.50 10.28
N SER A 670 -11.73 -18.04 10.28
CA SER A 670 -11.38 -16.61 10.11
C SER A 670 -11.62 -16.04 8.70
N GLY A 671 -12.04 -16.86 7.73
CA GLY A 671 -12.30 -16.45 6.33
C GLY A 671 -11.27 -16.91 5.30
N LYS A 672 -10.24 -17.68 5.71
CA LYS A 672 -9.13 -18.23 4.90
C LYS A 672 -9.51 -18.51 3.43
N SER A 673 -10.33 -19.52 3.22
CA SER A 673 -10.73 -20.00 1.89
C SER A 673 -11.57 -18.98 1.12
N PHE A 674 -12.30 -18.11 1.81
CA PHE A 674 -13.09 -17.06 1.17
C PHE A 674 -12.18 -15.99 0.56
N THR A 675 -11.20 -15.49 1.32
CA THR A 675 -10.21 -14.51 0.85
C THR A 675 -9.42 -15.03 -0.36
N VAL A 676 -9.05 -16.31 -0.35
CA VAL A 676 -8.35 -16.99 -1.46
C VAL A 676 -9.27 -17.14 -2.69
N LYS A 677 -10.50 -17.68 -2.53
CA LYS A 677 -11.43 -17.84 -3.64
C LYS A 677 -11.82 -16.51 -4.29
N ARG A 678 -12.00 -15.46 -3.49
CA ARG A 678 -12.24 -14.09 -3.98
C ARG A 678 -11.10 -13.57 -4.85
N GLU A 679 -9.84 -13.83 -4.46
CA GLU A 679 -8.68 -13.50 -5.29
C GLU A 679 -8.69 -14.31 -6.59
N ILE A 680 -8.93 -15.63 -6.52
CA ILE A 680 -9.05 -16.51 -7.70
C ILE A 680 -10.13 -16.00 -8.67
N VAL A 681 -11.32 -15.62 -8.17
CA VAL A 681 -12.41 -15.02 -8.96
C VAL A 681 -11.93 -13.75 -9.67
N ASN A 682 -11.33 -12.81 -8.94
CA ASN A 682 -10.90 -11.53 -9.49
C ASN A 682 -9.79 -11.73 -10.55
N VAL A 683 -8.79 -12.57 -10.25
CA VAL A 683 -7.69 -12.93 -11.17
C VAL A 683 -8.22 -13.59 -12.44
N PHE A 684 -9.13 -14.57 -12.32
CA PHE A 684 -9.66 -15.31 -13.47
C PHE A 684 -10.52 -14.45 -14.41
N LEU A 685 -11.36 -13.60 -13.83
CA LEU A 685 -12.27 -12.72 -14.55
C LEU A 685 -11.59 -11.47 -15.12
N GLY A 686 -10.53 -10.97 -14.48
CA GLY A 686 -9.79 -9.77 -14.85
C GLY A 686 -8.57 -10.01 -15.77
N TYR A 687 -7.87 -11.13 -15.64
CA TYR A 687 -6.69 -11.45 -16.45
C TYR A 687 -6.91 -12.69 -17.34
N GLU A 688 -7.11 -12.47 -18.64
CA GLU A 688 -7.32 -13.55 -19.61
C GLU A 688 -6.08 -14.44 -19.79
N ASP A 689 -4.89 -13.83 -19.77
CA ASP A 689 -3.60 -14.50 -19.83
C ASP A 689 -3.07 -14.97 -18.46
N ALA A 690 -3.96 -15.09 -17.46
CA ALA A 690 -3.69 -15.82 -16.23
C ALA A 690 -4.23 -17.25 -16.30
N ASP A 691 -3.39 -18.20 -15.89
CA ASP A 691 -3.79 -19.53 -15.42
C ASP A 691 -3.79 -19.59 -13.90
N ILE A 692 -4.62 -20.47 -13.35
CA ILE A 692 -4.79 -20.72 -11.91
C ILE A 692 -4.67 -22.22 -11.63
N LEU A 693 -3.75 -22.60 -10.76
CA LEU A 693 -3.49 -23.97 -10.33
C LEU A 693 -3.70 -24.05 -8.81
N VAL A 694 -4.61 -24.90 -8.33
CA VAL A 694 -4.92 -25.04 -6.90
C VAL A 694 -4.69 -26.48 -6.45
N ILE A 695 -3.90 -26.69 -5.41
CA ILE A 695 -3.83 -27.96 -4.69
C ILE A 695 -4.84 -27.93 -3.55
N ASP A 696 -5.79 -28.87 -3.58
CA ASP A 696 -7.00 -28.88 -2.76
C ASP A 696 -7.08 -30.18 -1.92
N PRO A 697 -6.58 -30.17 -0.67
CA PRO A 697 -6.65 -31.33 0.22
C PRO A 697 -7.98 -31.48 0.94
N GLU A 698 -8.88 -30.49 0.90
CA GLU A 698 -10.16 -30.48 1.64
C GLU A 698 -11.40 -30.62 0.71
N ARG A 699 -11.20 -30.45 -0.60
CA ARG A 699 -12.21 -30.42 -1.68
C ARG A 699 -13.13 -29.20 -1.55
N GLU A 700 -12.53 -28.00 -1.45
CA GLU A 700 -13.23 -26.71 -1.34
C GLU A 700 -13.34 -25.91 -2.65
N TYR A 701 -12.48 -26.14 -3.64
CA TYR A 701 -12.34 -25.28 -4.83
C TYR A 701 -13.01 -25.86 -6.09
N TRP A 702 -13.33 -27.16 -6.11
CA TRP A 702 -13.92 -27.86 -7.26
C TRP A 702 -15.15 -27.16 -7.86
N LYS A 703 -16.09 -26.66 -7.02
CA LYS A 703 -17.28 -25.91 -7.47
C LYS A 703 -16.91 -24.69 -8.32
N LEU A 704 -15.86 -23.98 -7.90
CA LEU A 704 -15.40 -22.75 -8.54
C LEU A 704 -14.65 -23.06 -9.84
N ALA A 705 -13.93 -24.20 -9.89
CA ALA A 705 -13.33 -24.70 -11.12
C ALA A 705 -14.42 -25.07 -12.14
N GLU A 706 -15.39 -25.91 -11.76
CA GLU A 706 -16.50 -26.31 -12.66
C GLU A 706 -17.30 -25.10 -13.17
N ALA A 707 -17.65 -24.14 -12.30
CA ALA A 707 -18.39 -22.93 -12.66
C ALA A 707 -17.66 -22.00 -13.66
N PHE A 708 -16.33 -22.15 -13.79
CA PHE A 708 -15.47 -21.38 -14.69
C PHE A 708 -14.91 -22.21 -15.87
N GLY A 709 -15.41 -23.43 -16.10
CA GLY A 709 -14.91 -24.31 -17.17
C GLY A 709 -13.50 -24.88 -16.90
N GLY A 710 -13.10 -24.90 -15.64
CA GLY A 710 -11.85 -25.49 -15.15
C GLY A 710 -11.87 -27.02 -15.13
N GLU A 711 -10.68 -27.61 -14.97
CA GLU A 711 -10.48 -29.05 -14.82
C GLU A 711 -10.36 -29.42 -13.34
N VAL A 712 -11.12 -30.41 -12.87
CA VAL A 712 -10.98 -30.97 -11.51
C VAL A 712 -10.23 -32.30 -11.61
N VAL A 713 -8.94 -32.27 -11.30
CA VAL A 713 -8.05 -33.46 -11.30
C VAL A 713 -8.17 -34.16 -9.96
N LYS A 714 -9.09 -35.13 -9.88
CA LYS A 714 -9.30 -35.94 -8.68
C LYS A 714 -8.35 -37.14 -8.60
N PHE A 715 -7.53 -37.18 -7.56
CA PHE A 715 -6.72 -38.34 -7.19
C PHE A 715 -7.46 -39.23 -6.18
N SER A 716 -7.70 -40.49 -6.55
CA SER A 716 -8.09 -41.54 -5.61
C SER A 716 -7.88 -42.93 -6.23
N ASN A 717 -7.80 -43.97 -5.39
CA ASN A 717 -7.57 -45.36 -5.83
C ASN A 717 -8.65 -45.93 -6.78
N GLY A 718 -9.77 -45.22 -6.97
CA GLY A 718 -10.83 -45.57 -7.93
C GLY A 718 -11.26 -44.41 -8.82
N SER A 719 -10.44 -43.36 -8.93
CA SER A 719 -10.68 -42.25 -9.86
C SER A 719 -10.50 -42.70 -11.32
N LYS A 720 -11.19 -42.02 -12.24
CA LYS A 720 -11.02 -42.17 -13.70
C LYS A 720 -10.00 -41.20 -14.28
N ASN A 721 -9.61 -40.20 -13.49
CA ASN A 721 -8.70 -39.14 -13.89
C ASN A 721 -7.29 -39.62 -13.56
N HIS A 722 -6.40 -39.69 -14.54
CA HIS A 722 -5.04 -40.21 -14.38
C HIS A 722 -4.02 -39.18 -14.89
N ILE A 723 -2.85 -39.18 -14.26
CA ILE A 723 -1.64 -38.50 -14.71
C ILE A 723 -0.51 -39.53 -14.65
N ASN A 724 0.20 -39.70 -15.77
CA ASN A 724 1.32 -40.62 -15.89
C ASN A 724 2.61 -39.98 -15.33
N PRO A 725 3.32 -40.60 -14.36
CA PRO A 725 4.59 -40.07 -13.83
C PRO A 725 5.70 -39.83 -14.88
N PHE A 726 5.64 -40.52 -16.02
CA PHE A 726 6.58 -40.37 -17.13
C PHE A 726 6.19 -39.26 -18.14
N ASP A 727 5.04 -38.61 -17.97
CA ASP A 727 4.52 -37.62 -18.93
C ASP A 727 5.32 -36.31 -18.93
N PHE A 728 5.63 -35.78 -20.10
CA PHE A 728 6.36 -34.53 -20.28
C PHE A 728 5.93 -33.82 -21.58
N ASP A 729 6.11 -32.49 -21.64
CA ASP A 729 5.78 -31.73 -22.85
C ASP A 729 6.88 -31.85 -23.90
N PHE A 730 6.56 -32.40 -25.08
CA PHE A 730 7.52 -32.62 -26.16
C PHE A 730 8.26 -31.38 -26.63
N ARG A 731 7.73 -30.16 -26.42
CA ARG A 731 8.42 -28.91 -26.80
C ARG A 731 9.71 -28.70 -26.01
N LEU A 732 9.85 -29.31 -24.83
CA LEU A 732 11.09 -29.28 -24.06
C LEU A 732 12.24 -30.02 -24.79
N LEU A 733 11.95 -30.88 -25.77
CA LEU A 733 12.96 -31.56 -26.59
C LEU A 733 13.60 -30.62 -27.64
N GLU A 734 13.05 -29.41 -27.82
CA GLU A 734 13.59 -28.38 -28.72
C GLU A 734 14.65 -27.50 -28.03
N ASP A 735 14.84 -27.64 -26.72
CA ASP A 735 15.80 -26.87 -25.90
C ASP A 735 17.05 -27.70 -25.58
N GLU A 736 18.17 -27.40 -26.25
CA GLU A 736 19.45 -28.11 -26.06
C GLU A 736 20.05 -27.95 -24.64
N GLU A 737 19.54 -27.02 -23.81
CA GLU A 737 19.98 -26.86 -22.42
C GLU A 737 19.25 -27.80 -21.42
N ILE A 738 18.20 -28.53 -21.84
CA ILE A 738 17.31 -29.30 -20.95
C ILE A 738 17.38 -30.82 -21.21
N ASP A 739 18.09 -31.57 -20.37
CA ASP A 739 17.98 -33.04 -20.32
C ASP A 739 16.74 -33.48 -19.51
N ILE A 740 15.58 -33.45 -20.18
CA ILE A 740 14.28 -33.91 -19.63
C ILE A 740 14.38 -35.33 -19.09
N ILE A 741 15.17 -36.20 -19.72
CA ILE A 741 15.28 -37.61 -19.34
C ILE A 741 16.06 -37.74 -18.03
N SER A 742 17.08 -36.93 -17.81
CA SER A 742 17.75 -36.80 -16.50
C SER A 742 16.78 -36.24 -15.44
N ASP A 743 16.06 -35.16 -15.73
CA ASP A 743 15.08 -34.57 -14.79
C ASP A 743 13.98 -35.57 -14.42
N LYS A 744 13.43 -36.32 -15.39
CA LYS A 744 12.45 -37.37 -15.14
C LYS A 744 13.04 -38.61 -14.46
N CYS A 745 14.29 -38.98 -14.73
CA CYS A 745 15.00 -39.98 -13.93
C CYS A 745 15.09 -39.56 -12.46
N GLN A 746 15.40 -38.29 -12.17
CA GLN A 746 15.44 -37.76 -10.81
C GLN A 746 14.06 -37.78 -10.16
N LEU A 747 13.02 -37.28 -10.84
CA LEU A 747 11.63 -37.31 -10.38
C LEU A 747 11.16 -38.72 -10.02
N LEU A 748 11.36 -39.68 -10.94
CA LEU A 748 10.93 -41.07 -10.75
C LEU A 748 11.74 -41.77 -9.65
N THR A 749 13.03 -41.43 -9.50
CA THR A 749 13.86 -41.92 -8.38
C THR A 749 13.34 -41.41 -7.04
N SER A 750 12.90 -40.16 -6.94
CA SER A 750 12.23 -39.62 -5.75
C SER A 750 10.86 -40.26 -5.52
N PHE A 751 10.02 -40.38 -6.56
CA PHE A 751 8.70 -41.01 -6.48
C PHE A 751 8.76 -42.46 -5.97
N ILE A 752 9.76 -43.24 -6.44
CA ILE A 752 10.02 -44.61 -5.97
C ILE A 752 10.63 -44.60 -4.56
N SER A 753 11.47 -43.61 -4.21
CA SER A 753 11.96 -43.44 -2.82
C SER A 753 10.80 -43.20 -1.83
N CYS A 754 9.76 -42.48 -2.23
CA CYS A 754 8.56 -42.28 -1.40
C CYS A 754 7.67 -43.53 -1.29
N MET A 755 7.93 -44.63 -2.02
CA MET A 755 7.18 -45.88 -1.87
C MET A 755 7.46 -46.54 -0.50
N ASP A 756 8.72 -46.54 -0.05
CA ASP A 756 9.12 -46.96 1.30
C ASP A 756 9.81 -45.82 2.05
N SER A 757 8.99 -44.99 2.68
CA SER A 757 9.39 -43.88 3.55
C SER A 757 10.17 -44.28 4.80
N LYS A 758 10.46 -45.56 5.03
CA LYS A 758 11.37 -46.05 6.10
C LYS A 758 12.73 -46.52 5.56
N HIS A 759 12.84 -46.81 4.27
CA HIS A 759 14.07 -47.29 3.63
C HIS A 759 14.34 -46.48 2.35
N PRO A 760 14.82 -45.23 2.47
CA PRO A 760 15.13 -44.39 1.30
C PRO A 760 16.22 -45.05 0.44
N LEU A 761 16.04 -45.00 -0.89
CA LEU A 761 16.87 -45.75 -1.84
C LEU A 761 18.37 -45.45 -1.68
N ASN A 762 19.18 -46.50 -1.59
CA ASN A 762 20.62 -46.40 -1.57
C ASN A 762 21.20 -46.08 -2.96
N ALA A 763 22.50 -45.74 -3.04
CA ALA A 763 23.12 -45.30 -4.29
C ALA A 763 23.08 -46.33 -5.44
N GLN A 764 23.13 -47.65 -5.13
CA GLN A 764 23.00 -48.71 -6.13
C GLN A 764 21.56 -48.87 -6.60
N GLU A 765 20.58 -48.73 -5.70
CA GLU A 765 19.15 -48.74 -6.02
C GLU A 765 18.76 -47.55 -6.89
N LYS A 766 19.23 -46.33 -6.55
CA LYS A 766 19.00 -45.12 -7.35
C LYS A 766 19.60 -45.25 -8.76
N SER A 767 20.82 -45.78 -8.90
CA SER A 767 21.45 -46.03 -10.20
C SER A 767 20.74 -47.12 -11.02
N PHE A 768 20.21 -48.17 -10.37
CA PHE A 768 19.41 -49.19 -11.03
C PHE A 768 18.06 -48.65 -11.53
N VAL A 769 17.39 -47.80 -10.73
CA VAL A 769 16.15 -47.11 -11.13
C VAL A 769 16.39 -46.19 -12.32
N ASP A 770 17.38 -45.28 -12.28
CA ASP A 770 17.74 -44.40 -13.40
C ASP A 770 17.93 -45.18 -14.71
N ARG A 771 18.75 -46.24 -14.69
CA ARG A 771 19.01 -47.06 -15.89
C ARG A 771 17.73 -47.72 -16.41
N CYS A 772 16.82 -48.15 -15.53
CA CYS A 772 15.53 -48.71 -15.93
C CYS A 772 14.56 -47.65 -16.49
N VAL A 773 14.58 -46.41 -15.99
CA VAL A 773 13.79 -45.29 -16.54
C VAL A 773 14.26 -44.95 -17.95
N ARG A 774 15.58 -44.79 -18.17
CA ARG A 774 16.16 -44.56 -19.52
C ARG A 774 15.77 -45.69 -20.48
N LYS A 775 15.80 -46.95 -20.02
CA LYS A 775 15.36 -48.11 -20.82
C LYS A 775 13.86 -48.11 -21.11
N ALA A 776 13.00 -47.60 -20.22
CA ALA A 776 11.56 -47.52 -20.47
C ALA A 776 11.23 -46.52 -21.61
N TYR A 777 11.80 -45.31 -21.59
CA TYR A 777 11.64 -44.34 -22.68
C TYR A 777 12.19 -44.86 -24.02
N ALA A 778 13.32 -45.57 -23.98
CA ALA A 778 13.88 -46.21 -25.18
C ALA A 778 13.04 -47.38 -25.72
N LYS A 779 12.43 -48.20 -24.83
CA LYS A 779 11.61 -49.37 -25.23
C LYS A 779 10.30 -48.96 -25.91
N PHE A 780 9.71 -47.83 -25.50
CA PHE A 780 8.43 -47.35 -26.03
C PHE A 780 8.57 -46.37 -27.22
N ASN A 781 9.79 -46.01 -27.62
CA ASN A 781 10.09 -45.15 -28.78
C ASN A 781 9.50 -43.72 -28.78
N VAL A 782 8.95 -43.23 -27.65
CA VAL A 782 8.26 -41.92 -27.58
C VAL A 782 9.10 -40.75 -28.10
N LEU A 783 10.42 -40.80 -27.88
CA LEU A 783 11.41 -39.83 -28.36
C LEU A 783 11.59 -39.80 -29.89
N THR A 784 10.92 -40.68 -30.63
CA THR A 784 10.90 -40.73 -32.10
C THR A 784 9.51 -40.61 -32.72
N THR A 785 8.45 -40.92 -31.96
CA THR A 785 7.05 -40.84 -32.44
C THR A 785 6.33 -39.55 -32.03
N LEU A 786 6.67 -38.99 -30.86
CA LEU A 786 6.07 -37.77 -30.30
C LEU A 786 4.53 -37.81 -30.16
N ASP A 787 3.94 -39.01 -30.05
CA ASP A 787 2.53 -39.21 -29.67
C ASP A 787 2.44 -39.46 -28.15
N PRO A 788 1.61 -38.73 -27.38
CA PRO A 788 1.42 -38.99 -25.94
C PRO A 788 0.97 -40.42 -25.60
N LYS A 789 0.39 -41.16 -26.56
CA LYS A 789 0.01 -42.57 -26.37
C LYS A 789 1.21 -43.50 -26.23
N ASP A 790 2.36 -43.11 -26.77
CA ASP A 790 3.61 -43.87 -26.72
C ASP A 790 4.45 -43.53 -25.47
N MET A 791 3.92 -42.72 -24.54
CA MET A 791 4.61 -42.44 -23.28
C MET A 791 4.70 -43.73 -22.43
N PRO A 792 5.86 -44.12 -21.88
CA PRO A 792 5.97 -45.33 -21.05
C PRO A 792 5.17 -45.19 -19.75
N THR A 793 4.77 -46.32 -19.13
CA THR A 793 4.06 -46.34 -17.84
C THR A 793 4.85 -47.09 -16.75
N LEU A 794 4.37 -47.10 -15.50
CA LEU A 794 4.97 -47.91 -14.43
C LEU A 794 5.02 -49.41 -14.77
N GLY A 795 4.04 -49.96 -15.50
CA GLY A 795 4.06 -51.32 -16.01
C GLY A 795 5.16 -51.56 -17.04
N THR A 796 5.41 -50.59 -17.93
CA THR A 796 6.55 -50.61 -18.87
C THR A 796 7.88 -50.63 -18.12
N PHE A 797 8.01 -49.74 -17.14
CA PHE A 797 9.20 -49.66 -16.30
C PHE A 797 9.43 -50.95 -15.50
N LEU A 798 8.37 -51.56 -14.98
CA LEU A 798 8.41 -52.85 -14.28
C LEU A 798 8.86 -54.01 -15.19
N GLU A 799 8.49 -54.01 -16.48
CA GLU A 799 9.08 -54.94 -17.46
C GLU A 799 10.58 -54.69 -17.62
N CYS A 800 10.99 -53.43 -17.81
CA CYS A 800 12.41 -53.10 -17.96
C CYS A 800 13.24 -53.50 -16.71
N MET A 801 12.70 -53.34 -15.50
CA MET A 801 13.32 -53.84 -14.26
C MET A 801 13.44 -55.37 -14.25
N LYS A 802 12.42 -56.10 -14.75
CA LYS A 802 12.43 -57.56 -14.85
C LYS A 802 13.45 -58.05 -15.89
N GLU A 803 13.56 -57.37 -17.03
CA GLU A 803 14.52 -57.64 -18.12
C GLU A 803 15.98 -57.27 -17.78
N GLU A 804 16.20 -56.20 -17.03
CA GLU A 804 17.54 -55.70 -16.66
C GLU A 804 18.22 -56.61 -15.62
N ASN A 805 19.39 -57.17 -15.96
CA ASN A 805 20.10 -58.13 -15.10
C ASN A 805 21.63 -57.85 -15.01
N GLU A 806 22.12 -56.77 -15.62
CA GLU A 806 23.55 -56.47 -15.67
C GLU A 806 24.05 -55.77 -14.40
N ASN A 807 25.03 -56.38 -13.71
CA ASN A 807 25.74 -55.83 -12.54
C ASN A 807 24.85 -55.44 -11.34
N ILE A 808 23.84 -56.26 -11.02
CA ILE A 808 22.83 -55.98 -9.97
C ILE A 808 22.81 -57.08 -8.90
N ASN A 809 22.65 -56.69 -7.63
CA ASN A 809 22.31 -57.61 -6.55
C ASN A 809 20.85 -58.08 -6.71
N LYS A 810 20.65 -59.40 -6.85
CA LYS A 810 19.33 -59.96 -7.15
C LYS A 810 18.29 -59.73 -6.05
N ASP A 811 18.68 -59.81 -4.78
CA ASP A 811 17.78 -59.56 -3.63
C ASP A 811 17.28 -58.09 -3.59
N MET A 812 18.15 -57.14 -3.94
CA MET A 812 17.81 -55.71 -4.10
C MET A 812 16.82 -55.49 -5.24
N LYS A 813 17.06 -56.12 -6.40
CA LYS A 813 16.15 -56.07 -7.56
C LYS A 813 14.78 -56.69 -7.25
N ASP A 814 14.77 -57.88 -6.65
CA ASP A 814 13.52 -58.61 -6.37
C ASP A 814 12.66 -57.84 -5.34
N LYS A 815 13.27 -57.19 -4.35
CA LYS A 815 12.58 -56.26 -3.41
C LYS A 815 11.96 -55.05 -4.13
N LEU A 816 12.74 -54.34 -4.94
CA LEU A 816 12.24 -53.19 -5.71
C LEU A 816 11.09 -53.57 -6.66
N ILE A 817 11.19 -54.74 -7.31
CA ILE A 817 10.13 -55.27 -8.17
C ILE A 817 8.86 -55.51 -7.37
N ILE A 818 8.93 -56.09 -6.16
CA ILE A 818 7.76 -56.29 -5.29
C ILE A 818 7.11 -54.94 -4.91
N THR A 819 7.93 -53.94 -4.56
CA THR A 819 7.44 -52.59 -4.20
C THR A 819 6.70 -51.94 -5.38
N VAL A 820 7.24 -52.02 -6.60
CA VAL A 820 6.63 -51.42 -7.80
C VAL A 820 5.42 -52.22 -8.30
N ASP A 821 5.40 -53.56 -8.17
CA ASP A 821 4.28 -54.41 -8.63
C ASP A 821 2.96 -54.05 -7.92
N MET A 822 3.01 -53.53 -6.68
CA MET A 822 1.83 -52.98 -5.98
C MET A 822 1.16 -51.79 -6.73
N TYR A 823 1.92 -51.03 -7.52
CA TYR A 823 1.45 -49.88 -8.30
C TYR A 823 1.09 -50.23 -9.75
N VAL A 824 1.25 -51.50 -10.16
CA VAL A 824 0.97 -51.99 -11.52
C VAL A 824 -0.12 -53.07 -11.51
N ASN A 825 -0.03 -54.03 -10.59
CA ASN A 825 -0.95 -55.16 -10.43
C ASN A 825 -1.73 -55.11 -9.11
N GLY A 826 -1.28 -54.31 -8.14
CA GLY A 826 -1.90 -54.16 -6.82
C GLY A 826 -2.92 -53.04 -6.71
N SER A 827 -3.22 -52.65 -5.46
CA SER A 827 -4.24 -51.66 -5.09
C SER A 827 -3.89 -50.21 -5.44
N ALA A 828 -2.64 -49.92 -5.84
CA ALA A 828 -2.16 -48.59 -6.16
C ALA A 828 -2.03 -48.33 -7.69
N LYS A 829 -2.73 -49.12 -8.53
CA LYS A 829 -2.70 -49.06 -10.01
C LYS A 829 -3.05 -47.69 -10.62
N TYR A 830 -3.55 -46.74 -9.85
CA TYR A 830 -3.87 -45.37 -10.28
C TYR A 830 -2.80 -44.73 -11.20
N PHE A 831 -1.52 -44.89 -10.87
CA PHE A 831 -0.38 -44.28 -11.58
C PHE A 831 0.11 -45.08 -12.82
N ASP A 832 -0.43 -46.27 -13.09
CA ASP A 832 -0.07 -47.10 -14.26
C ASP A 832 -1.10 -46.94 -15.39
N ASN A 833 -1.39 -45.69 -15.77
CA ASN A 833 -2.32 -45.32 -16.83
C ASN A 833 -1.80 -44.07 -17.54
N GLN A 834 -2.17 -43.87 -18.81
CA GLN A 834 -1.84 -42.63 -19.53
C GLN A 834 -2.61 -41.43 -18.96
N THR A 835 -2.00 -40.24 -19.05
CA THR A 835 -2.64 -38.98 -18.70
C THR A 835 -3.89 -38.75 -19.54
N ASN A 836 -5.02 -38.47 -18.90
CA ASN A 836 -6.31 -38.30 -19.58
C ASN A 836 -7.13 -37.06 -19.14
N VAL A 837 -6.55 -36.22 -18.30
CA VAL A 837 -7.14 -34.96 -17.82
C VAL A 837 -6.79 -33.78 -18.73
N ASN A 838 -7.60 -32.72 -18.70
CA ASN A 838 -7.34 -31.47 -19.44
C ASN A 838 -6.26 -30.61 -18.77
N THR A 839 -5.02 -31.06 -18.94
CA THR A 839 -3.76 -30.36 -18.66
C THR A 839 -3.65 -28.95 -19.23
N LYS A 840 -4.56 -28.54 -20.15
CA LYS A 840 -4.49 -27.23 -20.82
C LYS A 840 -5.50 -26.20 -20.34
N SER A 841 -6.40 -26.54 -19.42
CA SER A 841 -7.38 -25.57 -18.87
C SER A 841 -6.72 -24.38 -18.17
N ARG A 842 -7.42 -23.23 -18.17
CA ARG A 842 -6.98 -22.01 -17.46
C ARG A 842 -7.12 -22.12 -15.95
N PHE A 843 -7.97 -23.01 -15.45
CA PHE A 843 -8.13 -23.26 -14.02
C PHE A 843 -8.08 -24.77 -13.81
N ILE A 844 -7.13 -25.25 -13.00
CA ILE A 844 -7.01 -26.66 -12.61
C ILE A 844 -7.02 -26.77 -11.08
N ALA A 845 -7.90 -27.62 -10.55
CA ALA A 845 -7.98 -27.95 -9.13
C ALA A 845 -7.58 -29.42 -8.90
N TYR A 846 -6.48 -29.64 -8.17
CA TYR A 846 -5.95 -30.95 -7.84
C TYR A 846 -6.52 -31.44 -6.50
N ASP A 847 -7.57 -32.23 -6.57
CA ASP A 847 -8.25 -32.82 -5.41
C ASP A 847 -7.50 -34.07 -4.92
N ILE A 848 -6.80 -33.93 -3.79
CA ILE A 848 -6.00 -34.99 -3.16
C ILE A 848 -6.62 -35.51 -1.85
N ARG A 849 -7.88 -35.15 -1.56
CA ARG A 849 -8.52 -35.43 -0.27
C ARG A 849 -8.72 -36.91 0.03
N ASP A 850 -8.95 -37.71 -1.01
CA ASP A 850 -9.22 -39.15 -0.87
C ASP A 850 -7.90 -39.98 -0.78
N LEU A 851 -6.73 -39.34 -0.68
CA LEU A 851 -5.41 -39.96 -0.54
C LEU A 851 -4.89 -39.95 0.90
N ASN A 852 -4.20 -41.04 1.31
CA ASN A 852 -3.63 -41.20 2.64
C ASN A 852 -2.19 -41.77 2.57
N GLY A 853 -1.36 -41.37 3.54
CA GLY A 853 0.04 -41.85 3.65
C GLY A 853 0.89 -41.54 2.41
N ASN A 854 1.82 -42.44 2.08
CA ASN A 854 2.80 -42.30 0.99
C ASN A 854 2.16 -41.92 -0.37
N LEU A 855 0.94 -42.38 -0.65
CA LEU A 855 0.19 -42.04 -1.88
C LEU A 855 -0.07 -40.53 -2.02
N LYS A 856 -0.26 -39.82 -0.90
CA LYS A 856 -0.45 -38.37 -0.87
C LYS A 856 0.85 -37.64 -1.21
N THR A 857 1.97 -38.05 -0.61
CA THR A 857 3.32 -37.52 -0.93
C THR A 857 3.70 -37.75 -2.40
N GLN A 858 3.46 -38.96 -2.91
CA GLN A 858 3.69 -39.32 -4.32
C GLN A 858 2.87 -38.48 -5.29
N SER A 859 1.58 -38.28 -4.99
CA SER A 859 0.71 -37.43 -5.81
C SER A 859 1.13 -35.95 -5.71
N MET A 860 1.52 -35.47 -4.53
CA MET A 860 2.07 -34.11 -4.36
C MET A 860 3.31 -33.88 -5.21
N LEU A 861 4.30 -34.79 -5.19
CA LEU A 861 5.49 -34.69 -6.05
C LEU A 861 5.13 -34.66 -7.55
N LEU A 862 4.15 -35.47 -7.97
CA LEU A 862 3.67 -35.49 -9.35
C LEU A 862 2.95 -34.19 -9.75
N ILE A 863 2.14 -33.61 -8.84
CA ILE A 863 1.47 -32.32 -9.08
C ILE A 863 2.50 -31.18 -9.10
N LEU A 864 3.50 -31.19 -8.22
CA LEU A 864 4.56 -30.19 -8.17
C LEU A 864 5.39 -30.17 -9.46
N ASP A 865 5.73 -31.34 -10.01
CA ASP A 865 6.37 -31.46 -11.32
C ASP A 865 5.47 -30.98 -12.45
N TYR A 866 4.18 -31.35 -12.43
CA TYR A 866 3.24 -30.87 -13.42
C TYR A 866 3.06 -29.33 -13.39
N ILE A 867 3.01 -28.74 -12.19
CA ILE A 867 3.03 -27.28 -11.97
C ILE A 867 4.31 -26.66 -12.54
N TRP A 868 5.48 -27.26 -12.32
CA TRP A 868 6.74 -26.77 -12.88
C TRP A 868 6.74 -26.76 -14.41
N ASN A 869 6.28 -27.85 -15.04
CA ASN A 869 6.18 -27.96 -16.49
C ASN A 869 5.20 -26.92 -17.08
N ARG A 870 4.04 -26.70 -16.44
CA ARG A 870 3.09 -25.65 -16.84
C ARG A 870 3.64 -24.24 -16.65
N LEU A 871 4.41 -24.02 -15.59
CA LEU A 871 5.06 -22.74 -15.32
C LEU A 871 6.16 -22.43 -16.34
N SER A 872 6.90 -23.45 -16.82
CA SER A 872 7.80 -23.29 -17.97
C SER A 872 7.04 -23.02 -19.27
N GLU A 873 5.97 -23.77 -19.56
CA GLU A 873 5.10 -23.52 -20.71
C GLU A 873 4.58 -22.07 -20.77
N ASN A 874 4.16 -21.52 -19.62
CA ASN A 874 3.58 -20.18 -19.55
C ASN A 874 4.62 -19.06 -19.60
N ARG A 875 5.86 -19.27 -19.09
CA ARG A 875 7.00 -18.36 -19.31
C ARG A 875 7.18 -18.07 -20.80
N ASP A 876 7.24 -19.13 -21.61
CA ASP A 876 7.54 -19.04 -23.05
C ASP A 876 6.39 -18.40 -23.86
N LYS A 877 5.17 -18.42 -23.29
CA LYS A 877 3.98 -17.76 -23.83
C LYS A 877 3.74 -16.35 -23.25
N GLY A 878 4.54 -15.90 -22.29
CA GLY A 878 4.36 -14.62 -21.58
C GLY A 878 3.15 -14.58 -20.65
N ARG A 879 2.61 -15.72 -20.22
CA ARG A 879 1.36 -15.85 -19.44
C ARG A 879 1.63 -15.90 -17.93
N LYS A 880 0.75 -15.30 -17.12
CA LYS A 880 0.84 -15.35 -15.65
C LYS A 880 0.33 -16.71 -15.15
N THR A 881 0.97 -17.29 -14.12
CA THR A 881 0.49 -18.53 -13.48
C THR A 881 0.34 -18.33 -11.98
N TYR A 882 -0.88 -18.34 -11.47
CA TYR A 882 -1.16 -18.25 -10.03
C TYR A 882 -1.29 -19.66 -9.46
N ILE A 883 -0.54 -19.95 -8.39
CA ILE A 883 -0.39 -21.30 -7.84
C ILE A 883 -0.73 -21.24 -6.35
N TYR A 884 -1.77 -21.96 -5.94
CA TYR A 884 -2.29 -21.97 -4.57
C TYR A 884 -2.06 -23.34 -3.93
N PHE A 885 -1.37 -23.36 -2.80
CA PHE A 885 -1.15 -24.55 -1.99
C PHE A 885 -2.05 -24.46 -0.76
N ASP A 886 -3.23 -25.08 -0.78
CA ASP A 886 -4.06 -25.14 0.42
C ASP A 886 -3.59 -26.24 1.39
N GLU A 887 -3.66 -25.93 2.67
CA GLU A 887 -2.90 -26.52 3.77
C GLU A 887 -1.45 -26.87 3.39
N ALA A 888 -0.69 -25.85 2.96
CA ALA A 888 0.71 -25.93 2.57
C ALA A 888 1.62 -26.60 3.62
N HIS A 889 1.23 -26.60 4.91
CA HIS A 889 1.95 -27.30 5.97
C HIS A 889 2.09 -28.82 5.70
N LEU A 890 1.17 -29.40 4.93
CA LEU A 890 1.24 -30.80 4.48
C LEU A 890 2.46 -31.09 3.58
N LEU A 891 2.98 -30.08 2.87
CA LEU A 891 4.19 -30.20 2.03
C LEU A 891 5.48 -30.12 2.85
N PHE A 892 5.44 -29.63 4.09
CA PHE A 892 6.62 -29.50 4.95
C PHE A 892 6.95 -30.79 5.70
N GLN A 893 6.04 -31.77 5.70
CA GLN A 893 6.19 -33.07 6.38
C GLN A 893 7.11 -34.06 5.64
N ASP A 894 7.41 -33.82 4.36
CA ASP A 894 8.29 -34.65 3.53
C ASP A 894 9.42 -33.79 2.95
N GLU A 895 10.67 -34.23 3.15
CA GLU A 895 11.84 -33.41 2.81
C GLU A 895 11.98 -33.17 1.30
N TYR A 896 11.62 -34.15 0.46
CA TYR A 896 11.67 -34.00 -1.00
C TYR A 896 10.62 -33.00 -1.49
N SER A 897 9.39 -33.08 -0.98
CA SER A 897 8.30 -32.16 -1.29
C SER A 897 8.62 -30.73 -0.85
N LEU A 898 9.22 -30.57 0.33
CA LEU A 898 9.66 -29.30 0.90
C LEU A 898 10.79 -28.65 0.08
N ASP A 899 11.86 -29.39 -0.29
CA ASP A 899 12.93 -28.82 -1.10
C ASP A 899 12.49 -28.54 -2.55
N TYR A 900 11.57 -29.32 -3.12
CA TYR A 900 10.98 -29.02 -4.42
C TYR A 900 10.12 -27.75 -4.36
N LEU A 901 9.26 -27.60 -3.34
CA LEU A 901 8.48 -26.38 -3.11
C LEU A 901 9.38 -25.16 -2.89
N ARG A 902 10.50 -25.31 -2.17
CA ARG A 902 11.52 -24.27 -1.96
C ARG A 902 12.23 -23.89 -3.26
N MET A 903 12.49 -24.86 -4.16
CA MET A 903 12.99 -24.58 -5.51
C MET A 903 11.98 -23.75 -6.31
N LEU A 904 10.70 -24.14 -6.30
CA LEU A 904 9.63 -23.39 -6.97
C LEU A 904 9.56 -21.95 -6.44
N TRP A 905 9.53 -21.75 -5.12
CA TRP A 905 9.47 -20.42 -4.49
C TRP A 905 10.60 -19.49 -4.93
N LYS A 906 11.81 -20.02 -5.12
CA LYS A 906 12.99 -19.26 -5.58
C LYS A 906 13.01 -19.01 -7.10
N ARG A 907 12.48 -19.93 -7.92
CA ARG A 907 12.54 -19.83 -9.39
C ARG A 907 11.32 -19.12 -9.98
N ALA A 908 10.12 -19.34 -9.45
CA ALA A 908 8.85 -19.07 -10.11
C ALA A 908 8.63 -17.62 -10.57
N ARG A 909 9.14 -16.64 -9.80
CA ARG A 909 9.15 -15.21 -10.22
C ARG A 909 9.69 -15.02 -11.64
N LYS A 910 10.78 -15.71 -12.00
CA LYS A 910 11.42 -15.61 -13.33
C LYS A 910 10.59 -16.24 -14.46
N TYR A 911 9.56 -16.98 -14.11
CA TYR A 911 8.69 -17.73 -15.02
C TYR A 911 7.25 -17.18 -15.05
N GLY A 912 6.99 -16.02 -14.43
CA GLY A 912 5.63 -15.46 -14.34
C GLY A 912 4.73 -16.19 -13.33
N GLY A 913 5.32 -16.88 -12.35
CA GLY A 913 4.59 -17.59 -11.29
C GLY A 913 4.33 -16.74 -10.03
N VAL A 914 3.10 -16.81 -9.50
CA VAL A 914 2.68 -16.25 -8.21
C VAL A 914 2.33 -17.41 -7.29
N LEU A 915 3.18 -17.73 -6.30
CA LEU A 915 2.89 -18.82 -5.36
C LEU A 915 2.20 -18.26 -4.11
N THR A 916 1.14 -18.91 -3.66
CA THR A 916 0.43 -18.57 -2.42
C THR A 916 0.31 -19.81 -1.54
N GLY A 917 1.03 -19.81 -0.41
CA GLY A 917 0.96 -20.87 0.59
C GLY A 917 -0.11 -20.55 1.62
N ILE A 918 -1.09 -21.42 1.80
CA ILE A 918 -2.24 -21.19 2.68
C ILE A 918 -2.13 -22.21 3.82
N THR A 919 -2.20 -21.77 5.07
CA THR A 919 -2.14 -22.69 6.23
C THR A 919 -2.91 -22.15 7.44
N GLN A 920 -3.57 -23.06 8.15
CA GLN A 920 -4.16 -22.79 9.47
C GLN A 920 -3.17 -23.01 10.62
N ASN A 921 -2.15 -23.84 10.40
CA ASN A 921 -1.11 -24.11 11.39
C ASN A 921 0.12 -23.23 11.10
N VAL A 922 0.33 -22.23 11.96
CA VAL A 922 1.50 -21.35 11.92
C VAL A 922 2.71 -22.03 12.56
N GLU A 923 2.54 -22.84 13.60
CA GLU A 923 3.67 -23.51 14.25
C GLU A 923 4.45 -24.42 13.30
N ASP A 924 3.76 -25.18 12.44
CA ASP A 924 4.40 -26.09 11.50
C ASP A 924 5.14 -25.35 10.37
N LEU A 925 4.77 -24.10 10.08
CA LEU A 925 5.51 -23.17 9.20
C LEU A 925 6.74 -22.54 9.90
N LEU A 926 6.81 -22.60 11.23
CA LEU A 926 7.90 -22.01 12.02
C LEU A 926 8.86 -23.04 12.64
N LYS A 927 8.50 -24.33 12.64
CA LYS A 927 9.32 -25.45 13.14
C LYS A 927 10.49 -25.83 12.23
N ASP A 928 10.42 -25.51 10.93
CA ASP A 928 11.45 -25.84 9.94
C ASP A 928 12.11 -24.60 9.33
N ASP A 929 13.44 -24.60 9.24
CA ASP A 929 14.22 -23.49 8.72
C ASP A 929 14.01 -23.23 7.21
N LYS A 930 13.68 -24.27 6.42
CA LYS A 930 13.47 -24.11 4.97
C LYS A 930 12.18 -23.32 4.70
N SER A 931 11.11 -23.62 5.42
CA SER A 931 9.77 -23.03 5.34
C SER A 931 9.69 -21.67 6.05
N ARG A 932 10.31 -21.50 7.23
CA ARG A 932 10.52 -20.18 7.85
C ARG A 932 11.29 -19.24 6.91
N SER A 933 12.32 -19.75 6.22
CA SER A 933 13.06 -19.00 5.20
C SER A 933 12.18 -18.63 4.00
N MET A 934 11.18 -19.43 3.62
CA MET A 934 10.22 -19.06 2.57
C MET A 934 9.28 -17.94 3.04
N LEU A 935 8.81 -17.97 4.29
CA LEU A 935 7.98 -16.90 4.86
C LEU A 935 8.74 -15.55 4.87
N SER A 936 9.95 -15.50 5.43
CA SER A 936 10.75 -14.27 5.51
C SER A 936 11.25 -13.74 4.15
N ASN A 937 11.22 -14.54 3.08
CA ASN A 937 11.54 -14.10 1.71
C ASN A 937 10.29 -13.79 0.85
N SER A 938 9.10 -13.80 1.45
CA SER A 938 7.84 -13.52 0.77
C SER A 938 7.39 -12.08 1.02
N GLU A 939 7.13 -11.31 -0.04
CA GLU A 939 6.76 -9.90 0.09
C GLU A 939 5.25 -9.65 0.10
N PHE A 940 4.45 -10.69 -0.19
CA PHE A 940 3.00 -10.69 -0.01
C PHE A 940 2.62 -11.57 1.20
N LEU A 941 1.79 -11.05 2.09
CA LEU A 941 1.28 -11.83 3.22
C LEU A 941 -0.10 -11.32 3.63
N VAL A 942 -1.04 -12.23 3.87
CA VAL A 942 -2.32 -11.92 4.53
C VAL A 942 -2.36 -12.64 5.87
N LEU A 943 -2.46 -11.88 6.95
CA LEU A 943 -2.85 -12.39 8.28
C LEU A 943 -4.33 -12.08 8.47
N LEU A 944 -5.18 -13.09 8.43
CA LEU A 944 -6.50 -13.02 9.07
C LEU A 944 -6.35 -13.38 10.56
N LYS A 945 -7.43 -13.29 11.34
CA LYS A 945 -7.45 -13.59 12.79
C LYS A 945 -6.57 -14.79 13.18
N GLN A 946 -5.67 -14.58 14.15
CA GLN A 946 -4.79 -15.59 14.74
C GLN A 946 -5.17 -15.90 16.21
N ASN A 947 -4.63 -16.99 16.75
CA ASN A 947 -4.56 -17.21 18.18
C ASN A 947 -3.45 -16.33 18.80
N PRO A 948 -3.60 -15.78 20.02
CA PRO A 948 -2.60 -14.89 20.61
C PRO A 948 -1.17 -15.47 20.68
N THR A 949 -1.05 -16.79 20.93
CA THR A 949 0.23 -17.50 20.98
C THR A 949 0.94 -17.56 19.62
N ASP A 950 0.21 -17.58 18.52
CA ASP A 950 0.77 -17.61 17.16
C ASP A 950 0.96 -16.18 16.61
N ALA A 951 0.07 -15.26 17.00
CA ALA A 951 0.21 -13.83 16.76
C ALA A 951 1.55 -13.30 17.30
N ALA A 952 1.93 -13.63 18.54
CA ALA A 952 3.21 -13.24 19.13
C ALA A 952 4.43 -13.79 18.36
N LYS A 953 4.41 -15.07 17.95
CA LYS A 953 5.50 -15.66 17.13
C LYS A 953 5.63 -14.97 15.76
N LEU A 954 4.50 -14.57 15.17
CA LEU A 954 4.48 -13.81 13.91
C LEU A 954 4.95 -12.37 14.11
N GLN A 955 4.62 -11.75 15.25
CA GLN A 955 5.08 -10.42 15.64
C GLN A 955 6.60 -10.34 15.70
N ASP A 956 7.26 -11.29 16.37
CA ASP A 956 8.73 -11.39 16.42
C ASP A 956 9.37 -11.53 15.03
N ILE A 957 8.82 -12.42 14.19
CA ILE A 957 9.43 -12.84 12.91
C ILE A 957 9.18 -11.85 11.77
N LEU A 958 8.08 -11.10 11.82
CA LEU A 958 7.66 -10.15 10.79
C LEU A 958 7.73 -8.69 11.28
N HIS A 959 8.23 -8.49 12.50
CA HIS A 959 8.42 -7.21 13.17
C HIS A 959 7.14 -6.36 13.16
N PHE A 960 6.02 -6.94 13.62
CA PHE A 960 4.78 -6.19 13.82
C PHE A 960 4.85 -5.34 15.10
N THR A 961 4.21 -4.17 15.08
CA THR A 961 3.98 -3.35 16.28
C THR A 961 2.89 -3.96 17.17
N ASP A 962 2.86 -3.56 18.43
CA ASP A 962 1.75 -3.92 19.34
C ASP A 962 0.43 -3.30 18.84
N SER A 963 0.51 -2.12 18.22
CA SER A 963 -0.62 -1.45 17.55
C SER A 963 -1.07 -2.19 16.28
N GLU A 964 -0.16 -2.81 15.52
CA GLU A 964 -0.51 -3.62 14.34
C GLU A 964 -1.18 -4.93 14.73
N ILE A 965 -0.58 -5.71 15.64
CA ILE A 965 -1.06 -7.09 15.91
C ILE A 965 -2.48 -7.13 16.51
N GLN A 966 -2.97 -6.02 17.07
CA GLN A 966 -4.37 -5.83 17.48
C GLN A 966 -5.38 -6.00 16.33
N TYR A 967 -5.01 -5.72 15.07
CA TYR A 967 -5.88 -5.96 13.90
C TYR A 967 -5.95 -7.44 13.47
N VAL A 968 -5.27 -8.32 14.19
CA VAL A 968 -5.23 -9.78 13.99
C VAL A 968 -5.70 -10.53 15.25
N ASN A 969 -5.58 -9.92 16.43
CA ASN A 969 -6.15 -10.45 17.67
C ASN A 969 -7.64 -10.12 17.77
N ASP A 970 -8.45 -11.14 18.05
CA ASP A 970 -9.90 -11.07 18.28
C ASP A 970 -10.82 -10.34 17.26
N THR A 971 -10.32 -10.06 16.06
CA THR A 971 -11.11 -9.47 14.97
C THR A 971 -12.20 -10.40 14.39
N PRO A 972 -13.21 -9.88 13.68
CA PRO A 972 -14.21 -10.70 12.98
C PRO A 972 -13.61 -11.47 11.79
N ALA A 973 -14.35 -12.46 11.27
CA ALA A 973 -13.97 -13.11 10.01
C ALA A 973 -13.89 -12.10 8.86
N GLY A 974 -12.97 -12.34 7.90
CA GLY A 974 -12.75 -11.43 6.77
C GLY A 974 -12.01 -10.12 7.11
N HIS A 975 -11.57 -9.95 8.36
CA HIS A 975 -10.70 -8.85 8.81
C HIS A 975 -9.27 -9.35 8.99
N GLY A 976 -8.28 -8.46 8.85
CA GLY A 976 -6.88 -8.81 9.02
C GLY A 976 -5.89 -7.72 8.59
N ILE A 977 -4.64 -8.11 8.36
CA ILE A 977 -3.58 -7.25 7.83
C ILE A 977 -3.05 -7.81 6.51
N LEU A 978 -2.92 -6.94 5.52
CA LEU A 978 -2.25 -7.17 4.25
C LEU A 978 -0.84 -6.58 4.31
N VAL A 979 0.20 -7.41 4.17
CA VAL A 979 1.59 -6.96 4.08
C VAL A 979 2.06 -7.01 2.63
N LEU A 980 2.66 -5.91 2.17
CA LEU A 980 3.16 -5.67 0.82
C LEU A 980 4.61 -5.14 0.89
N GLY A 981 5.50 -5.73 0.10
CA GLY A 981 6.91 -5.34 0.01
C GLY A 981 7.69 -5.57 1.31
N GLY A 982 7.20 -6.46 2.19
CA GLY A 982 7.77 -6.71 3.53
C GLY A 982 7.77 -5.53 4.49
N LYS A 983 7.13 -4.39 4.14
CA LYS A 983 7.19 -3.13 4.91
C LYS A 983 5.86 -2.39 5.01
N THR A 984 5.05 -2.39 3.94
CA THR A 984 3.73 -1.74 3.98
C THR A 984 2.74 -2.73 4.55
N LYS A 985 2.15 -2.43 5.71
CA LYS A 985 1.17 -3.26 6.39
C LYS A 985 -0.15 -2.50 6.48
N ILE A 986 -1.24 -3.03 5.93
CA ILE A 986 -2.52 -2.30 5.85
C ILE A 986 -3.59 -3.15 6.55
N PRO A 987 -4.20 -2.66 7.64
CA PRO A 987 -5.36 -3.33 8.22
C PRO A 987 -6.52 -3.22 7.24
N PHE A 988 -7.22 -4.32 7.01
CA PHE A 988 -8.31 -4.38 6.03
C PHE A 988 -9.49 -5.22 6.55
N TYR A 989 -10.63 -4.98 5.93
CA TYR A 989 -11.84 -5.79 6.09
C TYR A 989 -12.49 -6.03 4.73
N ASP A 990 -13.22 -7.14 4.59
CA ASP A 990 -14.00 -7.45 3.39
C ASP A 990 -15.38 -8.00 3.73
N GLU A 991 -16.40 -7.19 3.48
CA GLU A 991 -17.81 -7.57 3.61
C GLU A 991 -18.38 -7.92 2.22
N PHE A 992 -18.33 -9.20 1.87
CA PHE A 992 -18.89 -9.67 0.61
C PHE A 992 -20.42 -9.88 0.71
N PRO A 993 -21.22 -9.40 -0.27
CA PRO A 993 -22.69 -9.55 -0.26
C PRO A 993 -23.13 -11.01 -0.36
N LYS A 994 -23.89 -11.49 0.63
CA LYS A 994 -24.27 -12.90 0.77
C LYS A 994 -25.32 -13.39 -0.23
N ASP A 995 -26.04 -12.47 -0.86
CA ASP A 995 -27.17 -12.70 -1.76
C ASP A 995 -26.75 -12.81 -3.24
N THR A 996 -25.54 -13.34 -3.49
CA THR A 996 -24.89 -13.39 -4.82
C THR A 996 -24.51 -14.81 -5.22
N LYS A 997 -24.48 -15.09 -6.54
CA LYS A 997 -24.06 -16.40 -7.08
C LYS A 997 -22.61 -16.71 -6.73
N LEU A 998 -21.74 -15.70 -6.76
CA LEU A 998 -20.35 -15.83 -6.35
C LEU A 998 -20.23 -16.20 -4.86
N TYR A 999 -21.07 -15.64 -3.97
CA TYR A 999 -21.03 -16.03 -2.56
C TYR A 999 -21.42 -17.50 -2.33
N SER A 1000 -22.44 -18.02 -3.02
CA SER A 1000 -22.87 -19.42 -2.86
C SER A 1000 -21.83 -20.44 -3.37
N MET A 1001 -21.02 -20.05 -4.36
CA MET A 1001 -19.88 -20.84 -4.86
C MET A 1001 -18.65 -20.74 -3.96
N MET A 1002 -18.42 -19.59 -3.32
CA MET A 1002 -17.25 -19.37 -2.47
C MET A 1002 -17.41 -19.84 -1.02
N THR A 1003 -18.59 -19.67 -0.41
CA THR A 1003 -18.81 -19.97 1.02
C THR A 1003 -18.55 -21.44 1.35
N THR A 1004 -17.86 -21.65 2.48
CA THR A 1004 -17.49 -22.96 3.04
C THR A 1004 -18.22 -23.24 4.36
N ASN A 1005 -19.05 -22.30 4.81
CA ASN A 1005 -19.82 -22.44 6.03
C ASN A 1005 -20.86 -23.56 5.88
N PHE A 1006 -20.69 -24.64 6.65
CA PHE A 1006 -21.59 -25.79 6.65
C PHE A 1006 -23.06 -25.42 6.88
N SER A 1007 -23.33 -24.42 7.74
CA SER A 1007 -24.70 -24.01 8.08
C SER A 1007 -25.40 -23.17 6.99
N GLU A 1008 -24.63 -22.52 6.12
CA GLU A 1008 -25.14 -21.76 4.97
C GLU A 1008 -25.27 -22.68 3.75
N THR A 1009 -24.23 -23.45 3.45
CA THR A 1009 -24.23 -24.42 2.34
C THR A 1009 -25.31 -25.50 2.49
N ALA A 1010 -25.61 -25.95 3.71
CA ALA A 1010 -26.71 -26.88 3.96
C ALA A 1010 -28.11 -26.27 3.66
N LYS A 1011 -28.32 -24.97 3.95
CA LYS A 1011 -29.56 -24.28 3.60
C LYS A 1011 -29.69 -24.09 2.10
N MET A 1012 -28.62 -23.62 1.44
CA MET A 1012 -28.58 -23.45 -0.01
C MET A 1012 -28.84 -24.76 -0.75
N LEU A 1013 -28.34 -25.90 -0.25
CA LEU A 1013 -28.65 -27.22 -0.81
C LEU A 1013 -30.13 -27.61 -0.63
N GLN A 1014 -30.77 -27.27 0.49
CA GLN A 1014 -32.20 -27.48 0.70
C GLN A 1014 -33.05 -26.59 -0.21
N GLU A 1015 -32.64 -25.34 -0.42
CA GLU A 1015 -33.28 -24.38 -1.32
C GLU A 1015 -33.13 -24.80 -2.80
N GLU A 1016 -31.94 -25.24 -3.23
CA GLU A 1016 -31.71 -25.82 -4.56
C GLU A 1016 -32.57 -27.07 -4.80
N MET A 1017 -32.68 -27.96 -3.80
CA MET A 1017 -33.50 -29.17 -3.93
C MET A 1017 -34.99 -28.82 -4.01
N ALA A 1018 -35.48 -27.88 -3.19
CA ALA A 1018 -36.85 -27.39 -3.27
C ALA A 1018 -37.15 -26.70 -4.62
N GLN A 1019 -36.21 -25.93 -5.17
CA GLN A 1019 -36.34 -25.37 -6.52
C GLN A 1019 -36.43 -26.46 -7.58
N LYS A 1020 -35.51 -27.43 -7.58
CA LYS A 1020 -35.50 -28.55 -8.55
C LYS A 1020 -36.73 -29.44 -8.44
N GLU A 1021 -37.29 -29.62 -7.24
CA GLU A 1021 -38.59 -30.29 -7.05
C GLU A 1021 -39.76 -29.46 -7.59
N SER A 1022 -39.73 -28.13 -7.48
CA SER A 1022 -40.75 -27.23 -8.05
C SER A 1022 -40.66 -27.01 -9.57
N GLU A 1023 -39.48 -27.17 -10.17
CA GLU A 1023 -39.28 -27.17 -11.62
C GLU A 1023 -39.64 -28.53 -12.26
N ALA A 1024 -39.71 -29.59 -11.46
CA ALA A 1024 -40.10 -30.93 -11.89
C ALA A 1024 -41.60 -31.24 -11.71
N SER A 1025 -42.39 -30.30 -11.15
CA SER A 1025 -43.82 -30.45 -10.82
C SER A 1025 -44.76 -29.68 -11.74
#